data_AF-A0A2I8AE71-F1
#
_entry.id   AF-A0A2I8AE71-F1
#
_cell.length_a   1.000
_cell.length_b   1.000
_cell.length_c   1.000
_cell.angle_alpha   90.00
_cell.angle_beta   90.00
_cell.angle_gamma   90.00
#
_symmetry.space_group_name_H-M   'P 1'
#
loop_
_entity.id
_entity.type
_entity.pdbx_description
1 polymer ?
#
loop_
_entity_poly.entity_id
_entity_poly.type
_entity_poly.pdbx_seq_one_letter_code
_entity_poly.pdbx_strand_id
1 'polypeptide(L)'
;MTERDIPESWHPTRGTNPDDRERLSQTQKVGDHQTSGIPATGSYDALKQPKDNHVAELSPNNSPNPNPKRKKSYIKLPRWMKGWVAWAILLTLIPGSVAFLATAMLLKLPSAPNCPSIFWPLASASVRLHCAQLAASKQTVGDLLQAIALVKQLPPDHPLRGQIDQFVEEWSKNILELADASFQAGRIEEAIATARKIPQDLPTYKLVDEQVSKWETIWTRAETIYKNAEEELRQQRWQSAFMLASKLLRVDNKYWSSIKYDELNGIITSSKEDVDKLAKADTLAKSEKVDDFLEAIKLAESIGKNSYLYSKAQELIPAYGRKMLELAQSKMEQRDADTALDIARQIPEITGLQREVEDFIALADAQRSAWIGNIAGLEAAITQAQQIDPSRSVYDQAQQLIARWQIEIEDVARLEKARNLANQGTINDLTAAIAEAQLIPTSNPRGSEAQEDINRWQAQVETIEDRPYLERAEQMAFLGDSNSLQAAIAEASQIRQGRALYPEARRRIRSWVGKVQRIQDQPILDQARDLAQTGDLTAAINAARPLANSGRSLAGEAQNAIEDWQGQIRARENWSQAKAVAQSGTPEALLEAIRIADKVSNNSILRMDANIAIDQWSQQILEIARTQGSSDIAKGIETARLVPRGSAAYSAAQEQIKTWQQFLNPAPQPEPLLPSLINTQ
;
A
#
# COMPACT_ATOMS: atom_id res chain seq x y z
N MET A 1 -14.41 31.70 -18.38
CA MET A 1 -14.34 30.55 -19.31
C MET A 1 -14.14 29.32 -18.43
N THR A 2 -15.20 28.66 -17.94
CA THR A 2 -16.04 27.60 -18.58
C THR A 2 -15.21 26.38 -18.99
N GLU A 3 -15.25 25.25 -18.30
CA GLU A 3 -16.29 24.19 -18.20
C GLU A 3 -15.94 23.00 -19.14
N ARG A 4 -15.96 21.76 -18.58
CA ARG A 4 -16.36 20.48 -19.22
C ARG A 4 -15.45 19.91 -20.36
N ASP A 5 -15.36 18.61 -20.67
CA ASP A 5 -16.22 17.43 -20.51
C ASP A 5 -15.42 16.10 -20.56
N ILE A 6 -16.03 15.04 -20.03
CA ILE A 6 -15.73 13.60 -20.24
C ILE A 6 -16.37 13.13 -21.56
N PRO A 7 -15.94 12.00 -22.16
CA PRO A 7 -16.96 10.98 -22.49
C PRO A 7 -16.55 9.51 -22.26
N GLU A 8 -17.51 8.74 -21.76
CA GLU A 8 -17.64 7.28 -21.87
C GLU A 8 -18.08 6.85 -23.28
N SER A 9 -17.80 5.61 -23.68
CA SER A 9 -18.81 4.71 -24.28
C SER A 9 -18.24 3.33 -24.67
N TRP A 10 -19.16 2.34 -24.72
CA TRP A 10 -19.20 1.07 -25.48
C TRP A 10 -19.13 -0.27 -24.70
N HIS A 11 -20.32 -0.85 -24.44
CA HIS A 11 -20.66 -2.29 -24.42
C HIS A 11 -21.09 -2.75 -25.85
N PRO A 12 -21.59 -3.98 -26.18
CA PRO A 12 -21.82 -5.27 -25.45
C PRO A 12 -21.33 -6.55 -26.26
N THR A 13 -21.29 -7.81 -25.77
CA THR A 13 -22.37 -8.85 -25.80
C THR A 13 -21.82 -10.30 -25.62
N ARG A 14 -22.60 -11.18 -24.93
CA ARG A 14 -22.85 -12.66 -25.12
C ARG A 14 -21.67 -13.65 -25.28
N GLY A 15 -21.60 -14.84 -24.66
CA GLY A 15 -22.48 -15.62 -23.78
C GLY A 15 -21.99 -17.08 -23.62
N THR A 16 -22.67 -17.84 -22.74
CA THR A 16 -22.82 -19.33 -22.67
C THR A 16 -21.90 -20.15 -21.72
N ASN A 17 -22.60 -20.92 -20.87
CA ASN A 17 -22.32 -21.85 -19.74
C ASN A 17 -21.66 -23.21 -20.14
N PRO A 18 -21.50 -24.28 -19.29
CA PRO A 18 -21.72 -24.49 -17.82
C PRO A 18 -20.69 -25.42 -17.07
N ASP A 19 -20.98 -25.71 -15.77
CA ASP A 19 -20.61 -26.89 -14.93
C ASP A 19 -19.11 -27.14 -14.59
N ASP A 20 -18.68 -27.64 -13.42
CA ASP A 20 -19.35 -28.37 -12.34
C ASP A 20 -18.53 -28.33 -11.02
N ARG A 21 -19.16 -28.85 -9.96
CA ARG A 21 -18.84 -28.88 -8.52
C ARG A 21 -17.52 -29.53 -8.08
N GLU A 22 -16.94 -29.06 -6.98
CA GLU A 22 -16.11 -29.87 -6.07
C GLU A 22 -16.68 -29.87 -4.64
N ARG A 23 -16.89 -31.09 -4.11
CA ARG A 23 -17.24 -31.41 -2.72
C ARG A 23 -16.31 -32.52 -2.23
N LEU A 24 -15.61 -32.25 -1.13
CA LEU A 24 -15.37 -33.09 0.05
C LEU A 24 -15.15 -34.63 -0.10
N SER A 25 -13.96 -35.05 0.35
CA SER A 25 -13.71 -36.03 1.42
C SER A 25 -13.88 -37.56 1.20
N GLN A 26 -12.75 -38.26 1.45
CA GLN A 26 -12.57 -39.43 2.34
C GLN A 26 -12.76 -40.88 1.86
N THR A 27 -11.89 -41.72 2.45
CA THR A 27 -11.85 -43.20 2.63
C THR A 27 -11.15 -44.04 1.55
N GLN A 28 -10.55 -45.21 1.82
CA GLN A 28 -9.80 -45.80 2.95
C GLN A 28 -9.33 -47.20 2.47
N LYS A 29 -8.03 -47.50 2.64
CA LYS A 29 -7.32 -48.79 2.88
C LYS A 29 -7.58 -50.07 2.05
N VAL A 30 -6.48 -50.80 1.80
CA VAL A 30 -6.07 -52.18 2.22
C VAL A 30 -5.04 -52.67 1.18
N GLY A 31 -3.90 -53.33 1.42
CA GLY A 31 -3.12 -53.92 2.54
C GLY A 31 -1.72 -54.30 1.95
N ASP A 32 -0.75 -54.96 2.56
CA ASP A 32 -0.53 -55.55 3.89
C ASP A 32 0.96 -56.01 4.00
N HIS A 33 1.35 -56.47 5.20
CA HIS A 33 2.61 -57.11 5.67
C HIS A 33 3.57 -56.19 6.49
N GLN A 34 3.52 -56.23 7.84
CA GLN A 34 4.15 -57.21 8.78
C GLN A 34 5.68 -57.04 8.84
N THR A 35 6.38 -56.87 9.98
CA THR A 35 6.13 -57.24 11.39
C THR A 35 6.96 -56.38 12.37
N SER A 36 6.44 -56.30 13.59
CA SER A 36 6.87 -55.67 14.84
C SER A 36 8.24 -56.09 15.42
N GLY A 37 8.76 -55.28 16.37
CA GLY A 37 9.54 -55.78 17.51
C GLY A 37 10.69 -54.90 18.04
N ILE A 38 10.39 -54.11 19.07
CA ILE A 38 11.31 -53.50 20.08
C ILE A 38 11.51 -54.55 21.22
N PRO A 39 12.45 -54.51 22.22
CA PRO A 39 13.56 -53.58 22.58
C PRO A 39 14.92 -54.23 22.98
N ALA A 40 15.85 -53.35 23.42
CA ALA A 40 16.74 -53.46 24.60
C ALA A 40 18.20 -53.98 24.46
N THR A 41 19.10 -53.07 24.89
CA THR A 41 20.29 -53.24 25.77
C THR A 41 21.47 -54.14 25.39
N GLY A 42 22.67 -53.57 25.53
CA GLY A 42 23.75 -54.22 26.29
C GLY A 42 24.80 -55.01 25.51
N SER A 43 25.78 -54.30 24.97
CA SER A 43 27.23 -54.40 25.26
C SER A 43 27.98 -55.76 25.41
N TYR A 44 29.22 -55.69 24.87
CA TYR A 44 30.47 -56.45 25.08
C TYR A 44 30.78 -57.74 24.29
N ASP A 45 31.97 -57.69 23.65
CA ASP A 45 32.96 -58.77 23.44
C ASP A 45 32.64 -59.91 22.44
N ALA A 46 33.54 -60.46 21.64
CA ALA A 46 34.97 -60.23 21.38
C ALA A 46 35.41 -61.09 20.15
N LEU A 47 36.41 -60.60 19.41
CA LEU A 47 37.63 -61.30 18.93
C LEU A 47 37.48 -62.70 18.29
N LYS A 48 38.05 -63.05 17.12
CA LYS A 48 39.41 -62.85 16.54
C LYS A 48 39.38 -63.57 15.18
N GLN A 49 40.09 -63.17 14.12
CA GLN A 49 41.45 -63.63 13.70
C GLN A 49 41.60 -63.31 12.16
N PRO A 50 42.78 -63.38 11.50
CA PRO A 50 43.91 -62.44 11.61
C PRO A 50 44.62 -62.09 10.26
N LYS A 51 45.60 -61.16 10.34
CA LYS A 51 46.86 -61.02 9.51
C LYS A 51 46.72 -60.76 8.00
N ASP A 52 47.49 -59.89 7.34
CA ASP A 52 48.68 -59.06 7.58
C ASP A 52 48.73 -58.10 6.37
N ASN A 53 49.42 -56.97 6.26
CA ASN A 53 50.06 -55.98 7.14
C ASN A 53 50.59 -54.92 6.14
N HIS A 54 50.49 -53.63 6.45
CA HIS A 54 51.67 -52.86 6.85
C HIS A 54 51.32 -51.39 7.13
N VAL A 55 51.17 -51.14 8.43
CA VAL A 55 51.60 -50.01 9.26
C VAL A 55 52.46 -48.94 8.57
N ALA A 56 52.06 -47.67 8.67
CA ALA A 56 52.65 -46.70 9.61
C ALA A 56 52.04 -45.30 9.44
N GLU A 57 51.52 -44.77 10.54
CA GLU A 57 51.11 -43.37 10.74
C GLU A 57 52.07 -42.72 11.74
N LEU A 58 52.18 -41.38 11.65
CA LEU A 58 52.44 -40.38 12.72
C LEU A 58 53.58 -39.38 12.41
N SER A 59 53.13 -38.17 12.00
CA SER A 59 53.55 -36.81 12.40
C SER A 59 55.04 -36.36 12.33
N PRO A 60 55.33 -35.04 12.39
CA PRO A 60 54.68 -33.87 11.80
C PRO A 60 55.67 -32.91 11.07
N ASN A 61 55.15 -31.84 10.48
CA ASN A 61 55.82 -30.61 10.04
C ASN A 61 56.78 -30.63 8.81
N ASN A 62 56.50 -29.62 7.96
CA ASN A 62 57.41 -28.78 7.20
C ASN A 62 57.95 -29.23 5.81
N SER A 63 57.55 -28.39 4.84
CA SER A 63 58.37 -27.82 3.76
C SER A 63 58.32 -28.54 2.39
N PRO A 64 58.81 -27.91 1.29
CA PRO A 64 57.96 -27.47 0.20
C PRO A 64 58.29 -28.22 -1.11
N ASN A 65 57.49 -27.96 -2.15
CA ASN A 65 57.69 -28.50 -3.50
C ASN A 65 59.11 -28.19 -4.04
N PRO A 66 59.84 -29.18 -4.61
CA PRO A 66 61.24 -29.05 -4.97
C PRO A 66 61.44 -28.63 -6.43
N ASN A 67 62.53 -27.91 -6.68
CA ASN A 67 63.05 -27.67 -8.03
C ASN A 67 63.94 -28.84 -8.53
N PRO A 68 64.12 -28.97 -9.86
CA PRO A 68 64.25 -30.27 -10.54
C PRO A 68 65.71 -30.74 -10.67
N LYS A 69 65.90 -32.06 -10.85
CA LYS A 69 67.17 -32.62 -11.33
C LYS A 69 66.99 -33.58 -12.52
N ARG A 70 67.82 -33.32 -13.53
CA ARG A 70 68.06 -34.10 -14.74
C ARG A 70 68.59 -35.51 -14.43
N LYS A 71 68.16 -36.48 -15.25
CA LYS A 71 68.64 -37.87 -15.32
C LYS A 71 70.02 -37.97 -15.99
N LYS A 72 70.84 -38.93 -15.54
CA LYS A 72 71.83 -39.65 -16.36
C LYS A 72 71.85 -41.13 -15.98
N SER A 73 71.96 -41.98 -17.00
CA SER A 73 71.93 -43.43 -16.94
C SER A 73 73.31 -44.04 -16.67
N TYR A 74 73.33 -45.28 -16.20
CA TYR A 74 74.50 -46.17 -16.26
C TYR A 74 74.08 -47.52 -16.87
N ILE A 75 74.93 -48.02 -17.78
CA ILE A 75 74.81 -49.30 -18.48
C ILE A 75 75.51 -50.41 -17.68
N LYS A 76 74.96 -51.64 -17.71
CA LYS A 76 75.49 -52.86 -17.07
C LYS A 76 76.45 -53.63 -17.99
N LEU A 77 77.45 -54.32 -17.42
CA LEU A 77 78.31 -55.31 -18.09
C LEU A 77 78.17 -56.73 -17.45
N PRO A 78 78.28 -57.85 -18.22
CA PRO A 78 77.91 -59.20 -17.78
C PRO A 78 79.07 -60.09 -17.25
N ARG A 79 78.69 -61.23 -16.66
CA ARG A 79 79.36 -62.02 -15.61
C ARG A 79 80.48 -63.02 -16.00
N TRP A 80 81.03 -63.04 -17.22
CA TRP A 80 82.10 -64.00 -17.62
C TRP A 80 83.55 -63.47 -17.41
N MET A 81 83.71 -62.28 -16.81
CA MET A 81 85.02 -61.62 -16.65
C MET A 81 85.55 -61.63 -15.21
N LYS A 82 85.25 -62.68 -14.42
CA LYS A 82 85.59 -62.77 -12.98
C LYS A 82 86.79 -63.66 -12.62
N GLY A 83 87.58 -64.12 -13.61
CA GLY A 83 88.74 -64.99 -13.36
C GLY A 83 90.12 -64.33 -13.52
N TRP A 84 90.28 -63.32 -14.38
CA TRP A 84 91.61 -62.79 -14.77
C TRP A 84 91.90 -61.36 -14.28
N VAL A 85 90.89 -60.63 -13.80
CA VAL A 85 91.06 -59.22 -13.35
C VAL A 85 91.75 -59.11 -11.99
N ALA A 86 91.78 -60.17 -11.19
CA ALA A 86 92.54 -60.22 -9.94
C ALA A 86 94.06 -60.17 -10.15
N TRP A 87 94.57 -60.62 -11.31
CA TRP A 87 96.00 -60.55 -11.66
C TRP A 87 96.40 -59.25 -12.36
N ALA A 88 95.47 -58.54 -12.99
CA ALA A 88 95.73 -57.24 -13.62
C ALA A 88 95.74 -56.06 -12.62
N ILE A 89 95.06 -56.20 -11.47
CA ILE A 89 95.02 -55.21 -10.39
C ILE A 89 96.31 -55.19 -9.55
N LEU A 90 97.13 -56.25 -9.56
CA LEU A 90 98.39 -56.29 -8.82
C LEU A 90 99.58 -55.65 -9.57
N LEU A 91 99.52 -55.57 -10.90
CA LEU A 91 100.67 -55.18 -11.75
C LEU A 91 100.58 -53.76 -12.34
N THR A 92 99.54 -52.98 -12.03
CA THR A 92 99.37 -51.58 -12.49
C THR A 92 99.21 -50.57 -11.34
N LEU A 93 99.14 -51.02 -10.09
CA LEU A 93 98.77 -50.19 -8.93
C LEU A 93 99.95 -49.50 -8.21
N ILE A 94 101.19 -49.62 -8.72
CA ILE A 94 102.37 -49.04 -8.04
C ILE A 94 102.93 -47.78 -8.73
N PRO A 95 102.95 -47.62 -10.08
CA PRO A 95 103.44 -46.36 -10.66
C PRO A 95 102.39 -45.23 -10.81
N GLY A 96 101.08 -45.53 -10.76
CA GLY A 96 100.01 -44.55 -11.01
C GLY A 96 99.59 -43.66 -9.83
N SER A 97 99.92 -44.04 -8.59
CA SER A 97 99.51 -43.32 -7.38
C SER A 97 100.33 -42.06 -7.09
N VAL A 98 101.60 -42.03 -7.53
CA VAL A 98 102.50 -40.87 -7.30
C VAL A 98 102.13 -39.69 -8.22
N ALA A 99 101.73 -39.96 -9.47
CA ALA A 99 101.32 -38.91 -10.40
C ALA A 99 100.00 -38.23 -9.98
N PHE A 100 99.05 -38.97 -9.39
CA PHE A 100 97.75 -38.44 -8.92
C PHE A 100 97.88 -37.64 -7.62
N LEU A 101 98.79 -38.04 -6.72
CA LEU A 101 99.09 -37.28 -5.49
C LEU A 101 99.78 -35.95 -5.76
N ALA A 102 100.64 -35.88 -6.78
CA ALA A 102 101.33 -34.64 -7.17
C ALA A 102 100.38 -33.59 -7.76
N THR A 103 99.44 -33.97 -8.64
CA THR A 103 98.42 -33.05 -9.17
C THR A 103 97.35 -32.69 -8.13
N ALA A 104 97.02 -33.58 -7.20
CA ALA A 104 96.09 -33.29 -6.10
C ALA A 104 96.66 -32.28 -5.07
N MET A 105 97.99 -32.22 -4.90
CA MET A 105 98.63 -31.18 -4.07
C MET A 105 98.70 -29.82 -4.77
N LEU A 106 98.78 -29.76 -6.11
CA LEU A 106 98.81 -28.50 -6.88
C LEU A 106 97.42 -27.83 -7.01
N LEU A 107 96.32 -28.58 -6.90
CA LEU A 107 94.94 -28.07 -6.91
C LEU A 107 94.34 -27.86 -5.51
N LYS A 108 95.11 -28.12 -4.45
CA LYS A 108 94.71 -27.83 -3.06
C LYS A 108 94.96 -26.35 -2.76
N LEU A 109 94.01 -25.50 -3.15
CA LEU A 109 93.92 -24.14 -2.60
C LEU A 109 94.00 -24.23 -1.06
N PRO A 110 94.77 -23.35 -0.38
CA PRO A 110 94.80 -23.35 1.08
C PRO A 110 93.37 -23.24 1.58
N SER A 111 93.00 -24.16 2.47
CA SER A 111 91.69 -24.26 3.10
C SER A 111 91.23 -22.89 3.57
N ALA A 112 90.04 -22.46 3.10
CA ALA A 112 89.33 -21.35 3.69
C ALA A 112 89.32 -21.52 5.23
N PRO A 113 89.56 -20.45 6.01
CA PRO A 113 89.64 -20.56 7.45
C PRO A 113 88.33 -21.16 8.00
N ASN A 114 88.43 -22.15 8.88
CA ASN A 114 87.28 -22.71 9.61
C ASN A 114 86.74 -21.64 10.57
N CYS A 115 85.94 -20.70 10.06
CA CYS A 115 85.36 -19.58 10.77
C CYS A 115 84.68 -19.91 12.13
N PRO A 116 84.04 -21.09 12.34
CA PRO A 116 83.45 -21.40 13.66
C PRO A 116 84.46 -21.81 14.75
N SER A 117 85.74 -22.02 14.45
CA SER A 117 86.75 -22.51 15.42
C SER A 117 87.93 -21.54 15.66
N ILE A 118 87.76 -20.25 15.37
CA ILE A 118 88.84 -19.25 15.44
C ILE A 118 88.84 -18.52 16.79
N PHE A 119 90.01 -18.39 17.40
CA PHE A 119 90.22 -17.53 18.55
C PHE A 119 90.35 -16.06 18.11
N TRP A 120 89.24 -15.31 18.21
CA TRP A 120 89.12 -13.94 17.71
C TRP A 120 90.21 -12.94 18.12
N PRO A 121 90.77 -12.96 19.35
CA PRO A 121 91.84 -12.04 19.75
C PRO A 121 93.13 -12.13 18.92
N LEU A 122 93.39 -13.27 18.25
CA LEU A 122 94.58 -13.49 17.40
C LEU A 122 94.24 -13.55 15.90
N ALA A 123 92.97 -13.33 15.52
CA ALA A 123 92.53 -13.38 14.13
C ALA A 123 92.97 -12.13 13.36
N SER A 124 93.60 -12.31 12.20
CA SER A 124 93.96 -11.20 11.31
C SER A 124 92.71 -10.48 10.77
N ALA A 125 92.86 -9.21 10.40
CA ALA A 125 91.74 -8.44 9.84
C ALA A 125 91.17 -9.03 8.55
N SER A 126 92.00 -9.65 7.70
CA SER A 126 91.56 -10.35 6.48
C SER A 126 90.73 -11.60 6.79
N VAL A 127 91.09 -12.35 7.83
CA VAL A 127 90.32 -13.52 8.29
C VAL A 127 88.99 -13.08 8.90
N ARG A 128 88.97 -12.01 9.71
CA ARG A 128 87.73 -11.43 10.25
C ARG A 128 86.79 -10.97 9.14
N LEU A 129 87.31 -10.27 8.13
CA LEU A 129 86.53 -9.79 6.99
C LEU A 129 85.98 -10.95 6.14
N HIS A 130 86.80 -11.96 5.85
CA HIS A 130 86.37 -13.13 5.08
C HIS A 130 85.31 -13.95 5.81
N CYS A 131 85.47 -14.16 7.12
CA CYS A 131 84.48 -14.85 7.94
C CYS A 131 83.20 -14.02 8.13
N ALA A 132 83.30 -12.70 8.18
CA ALA A 132 82.14 -11.81 8.19
C ALA A 132 81.36 -11.88 6.87
N GLN A 133 82.05 -11.86 5.72
CA GLN A 133 81.41 -12.07 4.41
C GLN A 133 80.72 -13.44 4.31
N LEU A 134 81.36 -14.49 4.84
CA LEU A 134 80.77 -15.83 4.87
C LEU A 134 79.51 -15.87 5.75
N ALA A 135 79.53 -15.23 6.93
CA ALA A 135 78.35 -15.10 7.77
C ALA A 135 77.24 -14.31 7.04
N ALA A 136 77.56 -13.14 6.48
CA ALA A 136 76.61 -12.32 5.75
C ALA A 136 75.98 -13.03 4.54
N SER A 137 76.71 -13.94 3.87
CA SER A 137 76.20 -14.70 2.72
C SER A 137 75.02 -15.62 3.03
N LYS A 138 74.76 -15.91 4.32
CA LYS A 138 73.58 -16.67 4.75
C LYS A 138 72.29 -15.84 4.78
N GLN A 139 72.39 -14.50 4.67
CA GLN A 139 71.26 -13.58 4.57
C GLN A 139 70.20 -13.73 5.69
N THR A 140 70.63 -14.05 6.91
CA THR A 140 69.75 -14.04 8.10
C THR A 140 70.10 -12.86 9.01
N VAL A 141 69.13 -12.35 9.76
CA VAL A 141 69.36 -11.25 10.72
C VAL A 141 70.48 -11.59 11.69
N GLY A 142 70.51 -12.82 12.23
CA GLY A 142 71.54 -13.25 13.17
C GLY A 142 72.93 -13.30 12.56
N ASP A 143 73.06 -13.88 11.36
CA ASP A 143 74.36 -14.00 10.70
C ASP A 143 74.87 -12.65 10.15
N LEU A 144 73.97 -11.74 9.73
CA LEU A 144 74.33 -10.37 9.33
C LEU A 144 74.80 -9.52 10.53
N LEU A 145 74.14 -9.64 11.68
CA LEU A 145 74.59 -8.99 12.92
C LEU A 145 75.93 -9.55 13.38
N GLN A 146 76.13 -10.87 13.24
CA GLN A 146 77.41 -11.51 13.50
C GLN A 146 78.50 -10.95 12.57
N ALA A 147 78.22 -10.83 11.27
CA ALA A 147 79.15 -10.25 10.30
C ALA A 147 79.57 -8.83 10.68
N ILE A 148 78.61 -7.97 11.05
CA ILE A 148 78.87 -6.60 11.51
C ILE A 148 79.72 -6.60 12.79
N ALA A 149 79.40 -7.46 13.77
CA ALA A 149 80.14 -7.54 15.04
C ALA A 149 81.61 -7.95 14.85
N LEU A 150 81.89 -8.83 13.89
CA LEU A 150 83.25 -9.31 13.60
C LEU A 150 84.17 -8.23 13.01
N VAL A 151 83.62 -7.35 12.16
CA VAL A 151 84.40 -6.28 11.52
C VAL A 151 84.40 -4.97 12.32
N LYS A 152 83.40 -4.75 13.18
CA LYS A 152 83.28 -3.56 14.03
C LYS A 152 84.47 -3.37 14.99
N GLN A 153 85.08 -4.46 15.45
CA GLN A 153 86.21 -4.43 16.40
C GLN A 153 87.54 -4.01 15.75
N LEU A 154 87.58 -3.73 14.44
CA LEU A 154 88.79 -3.30 13.75
C LEU A 154 89.02 -1.79 13.92
N PRO A 155 90.28 -1.34 14.16
CA PRO A 155 90.59 0.07 14.38
C PRO A 155 90.17 0.99 13.21
N PRO A 156 89.86 2.28 13.49
CA PRO A 156 89.53 3.25 12.45
C PRO A 156 90.64 3.45 11.39
N ASP A 157 91.92 3.37 11.79
CA ASP A 157 93.08 3.60 10.92
C ASP A 157 93.47 2.39 10.04
N HIS A 158 92.57 1.41 9.90
CA HIS A 158 92.87 0.17 9.18
C HIS A 158 92.86 0.36 7.64
N PRO A 159 93.82 -0.21 6.87
CA PRO A 159 93.90 -0.03 5.41
C PRO A 159 92.64 -0.44 4.62
N LEU A 160 91.83 -1.35 5.16
CA LEU A 160 90.58 -1.82 4.54
C LEU A 160 89.32 -1.11 5.07
N ARG A 161 89.44 -0.02 5.84
CA ARG A 161 88.30 0.63 6.51
C ARG A 161 87.18 1.02 5.55
N GLY A 162 87.51 1.63 4.40
CA GLY A 162 86.51 2.00 3.40
C GLY A 162 85.70 0.83 2.83
N GLN A 163 86.31 -0.34 2.63
CA GLN A 163 85.59 -1.56 2.20
C GLN A 163 84.74 -2.14 3.34
N ILE A 164 85.24 -2.11 4.58
CA ILE A 164 84.50 -2.56 5.76
C ILE A 164 83.25 -1.70 5.96
N ASP A 165 83.36 -0.38 5.81
CA ASP A 165 82.22 0.53 5.94
C ASP A 165 81.16 0.27 4.88
N GLN A 166 81.57 0.03 3.63
CA GLN A 166 80.64 -0.38 2.56
C GLN A 166 79.92 -1.69 2.89
N PHE A 167 80.63 -2.71 3.40
CA PHE A 167 80.01 -3.97 3.80
C PHE A 167 79.09 -3.83 5.00
N VAL A 168 79.47 -3.06 6.02
CA VAL A 168 78.62 -2.79 7.18
C VAL A 168 77.35 -2.04 6.75
N GLU A 169 77.47 -1.09 5.82
CA GLU A 169 76.33 -0.40 5.22
C GLU A 169 75.41 -1.37 4.46
N GLU A 170 75.97 -2.21 3.58
CA GLU A 170 75.24 -3.21 2.82
C GLU A 170 74.52 -4.22 3.72
N TRP A 171 75.21 -4.79 4.71
CA TRP A 171 74.62 -5.75 5.64
C TRP A 171 73.54 -5.13 6.51
N SER A 172 73.70 -3.86 6.90
CA SER A 172 72.65 -3.12 7.61
C SER A 172 71.42 -2.91 6.73
N LYS A 173 71.60 -2.58 5.44
CA LYS A 173 70.49 -2.49 4.48
C LYS A 173 69.78 -3.84 4.29
N ASN A 174 70.53 -4.94 4.22
CA ASN A 174 69.95 -6.29 4.14
C ASN A 174 69.14 -6.65 5.41
N ILE A 175 69.60 -6.25 6.60
CA ILE A 175 68.83 -6.41 7.84
C ILE A 175 67.53 -5.58 7.77
N LEU A 176 67.59 -4.35 7.28
CA LEU A 176 66.40 -3.50 7.10
C LEU A 176 65.42 -4.07 6.07
N GLU A 177 65.90 -4.71 5.00
CA GLU A 177 65.06 -5.41 4.01
C GLU A 177 64.35 -6.63 4.62
N LEU A 178 65.06 -7.42 5.45
CA LEU A 178 64.45 -8.52 6.20
C LEU A 178 63.41 -8.03 7.21
N ALA A 179 63.69 -6.90 7.88
CA ALA A 179 62.73 -6.25 8.78
C ALA A 179 61.52 -5.68 8.01
N ASP A 180 61.72 -5.16 6.79
CA ASP A 180 60.63 -4.70 5.93
C ASP A 180 59.66 -5.84 5.60
N ALA A 181 60.15 -7.07 5.42
CA ALA A 181 59.26 -8.23 5.24
C ALA A 181 58.30 -8.45 6.42
N SER A 182 58.74 -8.24 7.67
CA SER A 182 57.86 -8.27 8.85
C SER A 182 56.88 -7.09 8.85
N PHE A 183 57.31 -5.89 8.47
CA PHE A 183 56.43 -4.73 8.32
C PHE A 183 55.33 -5.00 7.28
N GLN A 184 55.71 -5.49 6.10
CA GLN A 184 54.79 -5.84 5.01
C GLN A 184 53.81 -6.96 5.42
N ALA A 185 54.21 -7.83 6.35
CA ALA A 185 53.37 -8.90 6.92
C ALA A 185 52.44 -8.43 8.06
N GLY A 186 52.43 -7.14 8.40
CA GLY A 186 51.60 -6.60 9.48
C GLY A 186 52.21 -6.70 10.88
N ARG A 187 53.49 -7.06 10.99
CA ARG A 187 54.23 -7.20 12.25
C ARG A 187 55.19 -6.03 12.44
N ILE A 188 54.64 -4.82 12.59
CA ILE A 188 55.44 -3.59 12.73
C ILE A 188 56.36 -3.61 13.95
N GLU A 189 55.87 -4.11 15.09
CA GLU A 189 56.68 -4.21 16.32
C GLU A 189 57.91 -5.12 16.11
N GLU A 190 57.74 -6.23 15.40
CA GLU A 190 58.84 -7.14 15.06
C GLU A 190 59.82 -6.51 14.06
N ALA A 191 59.32 -5.75 13.09
CA ALA A 191 60.14 -5.03 12.12
C ALA A 191 61.02 -3.97 12.81
N ILE A 192 60.43 -3.14 13.68
CA ILE A 192 61.15 -2.12 14.45
C ILE A 192 62.17 -2.77 15.39
N ALA A 193 61.78 -3.83 16.11
CA ALA A 193 62.69 -4.56 16.99
C ALA A 193 63.87 -5.18 16.22
N THR A 194 63.64 -5.67 15.01
CA THR A 194 64.68 -6.23 14.14
C THR A 194 65.63 -5.15 13.64
N ALA A 195 65.11 -4.02 13.19
CA ALA A 195 65.89 -2.88 12.73
C ALA A 195 66.78 -2.29 13.85
N ARG A 196 66.24 -2.19 15.08
CA ARG A 196 66.96 -1.67 16.25
C ARG A 196 68.06 -2.59 16.80
N LYS A 197 68.21 -3.83 16.30
CA LYS A 197 69.36 -4.70 16.64
C LYS A 197 70.67 -4.24 15.99
N ILE A 198 70.59 -3.39 14.97
CA ILE A 198 71.77 -2.77 14.35
C ILE A 198 72.42 -1.82 15.38
N PRO A 199 73.75 -1.90 15.62
CA PRO A 199 74.41 -1.07 16.62
C PRO A 199 74.28 0.44 16.36
N GLN A 200 74.00 1.21 17.42
CA GLN A 200 73.75 2.67 17.37
C GLN A 200 74.98 3.52 17.04
N ASP A 201 76.17 2.98 17.29
CA ASP A 201 77.45 3.65 17.08
C ASP A 201 77.95 3.59 15.63
N LEU A 202 77.18 2.96 14.74
CA LEU A 202 77.48 2.89 13.31
C LEU A 202 76.91 4.13 12.58
N PRO A 203 77.66 4.73 11.63
CA PRO A 203 77.13 5.81 10.79
C PRO A 203 75.83 5.44 10.06
N THR A 204 75.67 4.16 9.71
CA THR A 204 74.49 3.61 9.04
C THR A 204 73.23 3.61 9.91
N TYR A 205 73.33 3.84 11.22
CA TYR A 205 72.17 3.87 12.12
C TYR A 205 71.16 4.97 11.74
N LYS A 206 71.61 6.05 11.08
CA LYS A 206 70.70 7.07 10.53
C LYS A 206 69.66 6.48 9.57
N LEU A 207 70.03 5.46 8.78
CA LEU A 207 69.10 4.76 7.89
C LEU A 207 68.05 3.95 8.66
N VAL A 208 68.38 3.48 9.86
CA VAL A 208 67.46 2.76 10.74
C VAL A 208 66.37 3.71 11.24
N ASP A 209 66.75 4.88 11.75
CA ASP A 209 65.80 5.89 12.24
C ASP A 209 64.89 6.41 11.11
N GLU A 210 65.47 6.68 9.93
CA GLU A 210 64.72 7.10 8.75
C GLU A 210 63.70 6.03 8.31
N GLN A 211 64.10 4.76 8.29
CA GLN A 211 63.21 3.65 7.88
C GLN A 211 62.13 3.36 8.92
N VAL A 212 62.47 3.37 10.21
CA VAL A 212 61.49 3.18 11.30
C VAL A 212 60.45 4.30 11.28
N SER A 213 60.89 5.56 11.16
CA SER A 213 59.98 6.71 11.05
C SER A 213 59.06 6.60 9.83
N LYS A 214 59.58 6.10 8.70
CA LYS A 214 58.77 5.82 7.50
C LYS A 214 57.70 4.76 7.79
N TRP A 215 58.06 3.63 8.40
CA TRP A 215 57.10 2.58 8.76
C TRP A 215 56.02 3.07 9.72
N GLU A 216 56.40 3.78 10.79
CA GLU A 216 55.46 4.36 11.76
C GLU A 216 54.48 5.32 11.07
N THR A 217 54.98 6.21 10.21
CA THR A 217 54.14 7.16 9.46
C THR A 217 53.13 6.45 8.55
N ILE A 218 53.57 5.42 7.81
CA ILE A 218 52.70 4.62 6.94
C ILE A 218 51.64 3.89 7.78
N TRP A 219 52.06 3.30 8.90
CA TRP A 219 51.19 2.53 9.79
C TRP A 219 50.11 3.41 10.42
N THR A 220 50.48 4.53 11.03
CA THR A 220 49.53 5.46 11.65
C THR A 220 48.54 6.02 10.62
N ARG A 221 49.01 6.33 9.41
CA ARG A 221 48.13 6.78 8.31
C ARG A 221 47.13 5.71 7.93
N ALA A 222 47.56 4.46 7.76
CA ALA A 222 46.69 3.35 7.40
C ALA A 222 45.65 3.08 8.50
N GLU A 223 46.08 3.05 9.75
CA GLU A 223 45.21 2.86 10.91
C GLU A 223 44.16 3.98 11.02
N THR A 224 44.56 5.23 10.76
CA THR A 224 43.64 6.38 10.75
C THR A 224 42.58 6.24 9.65
N ILE A 225 42.99 5.83 8.44
CA ILE A 225 42.04 5.57 7.35
C ILE A 225 41.04 4.49 7.75
N TYR A 226 41.52 3.39 8.32
CA TYR A 226 40.68 2.27 8.77
C TYR A 226 39.67 2.72 9.82
N LYS A 227 40.13 3.40 10.89
CA LYS A 227 39.26 3.92 11.97
C LYS A 227 38.21 4.89 11.47
N ASN A 228 38.57 5.80 10.56
CA ASN A 228 37.62 6.75 9.99
C ASN A 228 36.57 6.04 9.13
N ALA A 229 36.94 5.00 8.40
CA ALA A 229 35.99 4.21 7.61
C ALA A 229 34.98 3.48 8.53
N GLU A 230 35.44 2.91 9.65
CA GLU A 230 34.55 2.30 10.65
C GLU A 230 33.57 3.32 11.25
N GLU A 231 34.02 4.55 11.50
CA GLU A 231 33.15 5.60 12.04
C GLU A 231 32.08 6.04 11.05
N GLU A 232 32.43 6.21 9.77
CA GLU A 232 31.44 6.48 8.72
C GLU A 232 30.42 5.34 8.58
N LEU A 233 30.82 4.07 8.79
CA LEU A 233 29.89 2.94 8.84
C LEU A 233 28.91 3.05 10.02
N ARG A 234 29.38 3.42 11.21
CA ARG A 234 28.50 3.65 12.38
C ARG A 234 27.50 4.78 12.14
N GLN A 235 27.92 5.81 11.41
CA GLN A 235 27.08 6.96 11.05
C GLN A 235 26.19 6.74 9.82
N GLN A 236 26.11 5.50 9.32
CA GLN A 236 25.26 5.16 8.18
C GLN A 236 25.68 5.86 6.87
N ARG A 237 26.99 6.01 6.65
CA ARG A 237 27.59 6.67 5.47
C ARG A 237 28.47 5.73 4.66
N TRP A 238 27.86 4.70 4.07
CA TRP A 238 28.56 3.62 3.34
C TRP A 238 29.39 4.11 2.16
N GLN A 239 28.90 5.10 1.42
CA GLN A 239 29.65 5.64 0.28
C GLN A 239 30.95 6.32 0.75
N SER A 240 30.89 7.08 1.86
CA SER A 240 32.07 7.66 2.49
C SER A 240 33.02 6.59 3.02
N ALA A 241 32.50 5.56 3.69
CA ALA A 241 33.29 4.45 4.20
C ALA A 241 34.02 3.68 3.09
N PHE A 242 33.34 3.41 1.97
CA PHE A 242 33.96 2.77 0.79
C PHE A 242 35.07 3.63 0.19
N MET A 243 34.83 4.94 0.06
CA MET A 243 35.84 5.87 -0.43
C MET A 243 37.06 5.94 0.50
N LEU A 244 36.86 5.89 1.82
CA LEU A 244 37.96 5.81 2.79
C LEU A 244 38.71 4.49 2.70
N ALA A 245 38.01 3.34 2.65
CA ALA A 245 38.61 2.03 2.50
C ALA A 245 39.49 1.93 1.24
N SER A 246 39.05 2.48 0.11
CA SER A 246 39.82 2.51 -1.13
C SER A 246 41.19 3.21 -1.01
N LYS A 247 41.36 4.11 -0.02
CA LYS A 247 42.65 4.77 0.24
C LYS A 247 43.68 3.79 0.82
N LEU A 248 43.27 2.70 1.44
CA LEU A 248 44.16 1.64 1.95
C LEU A 248 44.92 0.94 0.81
N LEU A 249 44.32 0.82 -0.38
CA LEU A 249 44.97 0.25 -1.57
C LEU A 249 46.23 1.03 -2.02
N ARG A 250 46.35 2.30 -1.59
CA ARG A 250 47.48 3.19 -1.91
C ARG A 250 48.49 3.30 -0.76
N VAL A 251 48.28 2.61 0.34
CA VAL A 251 49.23 2.53 1.46
C VAL A 251 50.36 1.59 1.04
N ASP A 252 51.61 2.03 1.23
CA ASP A 252 52.82 1.26 0.90
C ASP A 252 53.09 0.16 1.95
N ASN A 253 52.11 -0.73 2.14
CA ASN A 253 52.17 -1.86 3.05
C ASN A 253 51.17 -2.95 2.62
N LYS A 254 51.65 -4.17 2.32
CA LYS A 254 50.83 -5.28 1.81
C LYS A 254 49.72 -5.69 2.77
N TYR A 255 50.00 -5.79 4.07
CA TYR A 255 48.99 -6.15 5.07
C TYR A 255 47.80 -5.17 5.09
N TRP A 256 48.07 -3.87 5.01
CA TRP A 256 47.01 -2.86 4.95
C TRP A 256 46.31 -2.81 3.59
N SER A 257 47.06 -2.92 2.49
CA SER A 257 46.52 -2.80 1.14
C SER A 257 45.79 -4.06 0.64
N SER A 258 46.00 -5.23 1.25
CA SER A 258 45.26 -6.45 0.94
C SER A 258 44.41 -6.91 2.11
N ILE A 259 45.01 -7.47 3.16
CA ILE A 259 44.29 -8.18 4.24
C ILE A 259 43.28 -7.25 4.93
N LYS A 260 43.72 -6.08 5.42
CA LYS A 260 42.82 -5.15 6.12
C LYS A 260 41.84 -4.45 5.17
N TYR A 261 42.24 -4.20 3.94
CA TYR A 261 41.33 -3.69 2.92
C TYR A 261 40.20 -4.69 2.62
N ASP A 262 40.53 -5.97 2.40
CA ASP A 262 39.56 -7.03 2.10
C ASP A 262 38.61 -7.27 3.27
N GLU A 263 39.12 -7.25 4.50
CA GLU A 263 38.32 -7.31 5.73
C GLU A 263 37.30 -6.15 5.79
N LEU A 264 37.78 -4.91 5.65
CA LEU A 264 36.92 -3.73 5.69
C LEU A 264 35.92 -3.68 4.53
N ASN A 265 36.35 -4.04 3.32
CA ASN A 265 35.50 -4.11 2.15
C ASN A 265 34.42 -5.20 2.29
N GLY A 266 34.78 -6.34 2.88
CA GLY A 266 33.83 -7.39 3.25
C GLY A 266 32.75 -6.88 4.20
N ILE A 267 33.15 -6.13 5.24
CA ILE A 267 32.21 -5.52 6.19
C ILE A 267 31.33 -4.47 5.52
N ILE A 268 31.89 -3.60 4.68
CA ILE A 268 31.12 -2.58 3.94
C ILE A 268 30.07 -3.25 3.03
N THR A 269 30.47 -4.32 2.34
CA THR A 269 29.59 -5.04 1.40
C THR A 269 28.48 -5.79 2.13
N SER A 270 28.80 -6.54 3.20
CA SER A 270 27.79 -7.23 4.00
C SER A 270 26.83 -6.25 4.69
N SER A 271 27.36 -5.11 5.13
CA SER A 271 26.53 -4.06 5.75
C SER A 271 25.51 -3.48 4.78
N LYS A 272 25.76 -3.46 3.47
CA LYS A 272 24.77 -2.95 2.49
C LYS A 272 23.49 -3.79 2.48
N GLU A 273 23.62 -5.12 2.50
CA GLU A 273 22.45 -6.00 2.56
C GLU A 273 21.66 -5.77 3.85
N ASP A 274 22.35 -5.59 4.97
CA ASP A 274 21.71 -5.30 6.26
C ASP A 274 21.05 -3.92 6.30
N VAL A 275 21.59 -2.92 5.57
CA VAL A 275 20.93 -1.62 5.36
C VAL A 275 19.62 -1.80 4.63
N ASP A 276 19.65 -2.52 3.51
CA ASP A 276 18.47 -2.73 2.68
C ASP A 276 17.39 -3.47 3.48
N LYS A 277 17.77 -4.46 4.30
CA LYS A 277 16.87 -5.15 5.23
C LYS A 277 16.26 -4.18 6.25
N LEU A 278 17.08 -3.35 6.90
CA LEU A 278 16.62 -2.42 7.94
C LEU A 278 15.71 -1.34 7.35
N ALA A 279 16.05 -0.78 6.19
CA ALA A 279 15.24 0.19 5.48
C ALA A 279 13.89 -0.39 5.03
N LYS A 280 13.90 -1.65 4.57
CA LYS A 280 12.67 -2.39 4.26
C LYS A 280 11.84 -2.62 5.52
N ALA A 281 12.46 -3.01 6.64
CA ALA A 281 11.79 -3.18 7.92
C ALA A 281 11.13 -1.86 8.38
N ASP A 282 11.83 -0.74 8.31
CA ASP A 282 11.29 0.59 8.64
C ASP A 282 10.11 0.99 7.75
N THR A 283 10.14 0.60 6.47
CA THR A 283 9.05 0.87 5.53
C THR A 283 7.82 0.02 5.85
N LEU A 284 8.01 -1.27 6.13
CA LEU A 284 6.94 -2.18 6.55
C LEU A 284 6.34 -1.75 7.89
N ALA A 285 7.16 -1.32 8.84
CA ALA A 285 6.73 -0.83 10.14
C ALA A 285 5.97 0.51 10.11
N LYS A 286 5.77 1.12 8.95
CA LYS A 286 4.88 2.28 8.77
C LYS A 286 3.48 1.88 8.31
N SER A 287 3.24 0.63 7.96
CA SER A 287 1.91 0.15 7.64
C SER A 287 1.10 -0.10 8.92
N GLU A 288 -0.21 -0.33 8.77
CA GLU A 288 -1.12 -0.71 9.86
C GLU A 288 -1.44 -2.21 9.83
N LYS A 289 -0.56 -3.03 9.25
CA LYS A 289 -0.78 -4.47 9.05
C LYS A 289 0.12 -5.31 9.94
N VAL A 290 -0.48 -6.30 10.59
CA VAL A 290 0.19 -7.26 11.49
C VAL A 290 1.32 -8.01 10.77
N ASP A 291 1.03 -8.54 9.58
CA ASP A 291 2.01 -9.30 8.77
C ASP A 291 3.24 -8.45 8.43
N ASP A 292 3.06 -7.17 8.13
CA ASP A 292 4.15 -6.25 7.80
C ASP A 292 5.02 -5.97 9.04
N PHE A 293 4.42 -5.83 10.23
CA PHE A 293 5.19 -5.69 11.48
C PHE A 293 5.99 -6.94 11.80
N LEU A 294 5.39 -8.13 11.64
CA LEU A 294 6.08 -9.40 11.85
C LEU A 294 7.27 -9.57 10.90
N GLU A 295 7.08 -9.23 9.61
CA GLU A 295 8.15 -9.26 8.62
C GLU A 295 9.23 -8.20 8.93
N ALA A 296 8.86 -7.02 9.42
CA ALA A 296 9.81 -6.00 9.86
C ALA A 296 10.67 -6.47 11.05
N ILE A 297 10.06 -7.12 12.04
CA ILE A 297 10.77 -7.72 13.20
C ILE A 297 11.73 -8.81 12.70
N LYS A 298 11.28 -9.70 11.82
CA LYS A 298 12.10 -10.78 11.26
C LYS A 298 13.29 -10.25 10.45
N LEU A 299 13.09 -9.20 9.66
CA LEU A 299 14.17 -8.54 8.93
C LEU A 299 15.20 -7.93 9.88
N ALA A 300 14.76 -7.25 10.94
CA ALA A 300 15.65 -6.69 11.96
C ALA A 300 16.38 -7.79 12.76
N GLU A 301 15.70 -8.88 13.11
CA GLU A 301 16.30 -10.03 13.80
C GLU A 301 17.38 -10.73 12.95
N SER A 302 17.20 -10.77 11.62
CA SER A 302 18.14 -11.41 10.70
C SER A 302 19.49 -10.68 10.56
N ILE A 303 19.61 -9.47 11.12
CA ILE A 303 20.87 -8.70 11.13
C ILE A 303 21.80 -9.33 12.17
N GLY A 304 22.94 -9.85 11.70
CA GLY A 304 23.88 -10.58 12.55
C GLY A 304 24.67 -9.69 13.52
N LYS A 305 25.17 -10.29 14.62
CA LYS A 305 25.95 -9.60 15.66
C LYS A 305 27.23 -8.91 15.16
N ASN A 306 27.77 -9.36 14.02
CA ASN A 306 28.98 -8.80 13.41
C ASN A 306 28.68 -7.55 12.56
N SER A 307 27.40 -7.22 12.35
CA SER A 307 26.97 -6.05 11.60
C SER A 307 27.03 -4.80 12.48
N TYR A 308 27.52 -3.68 11.94
CA TYR A 308 27.47 -2.39 12.65
C TYR A 308 26.03 -1.90 12.91
N LEU A 309 25.04 -2.45 12.18
CA LEU A 309 23.62 -2.14 12.38
C LEU A 309 22.94 -2.98 13.46
N TYR A 310 23.62 -3.98 14.01
CA TYR A 310 23.02 -4.89 14.99
C TYR A 310 22.42 -4.14 16.18
N SER A 311 23.16 -3.18 16.77
CA SER A 311 22.65 -2.39 17.90
C SER A 311 21.39 -1.61 17.54
N LYS A 312 21.30 -1.09 16.31
CA LYS A 312 20.12 -0.35 15.86
C LYS A 312 18.93 -1.28 15.62
N ALA A 313 19.19 -2.44 15.03
CA ALA A 313 18.18 -3.47 14.82
C ALA A 313 17.56 -3.93 16.15
N GLN A 314 18.39 -4.17 17.17
CA GLN A 314 17.93 -4.55 18.51
C GLN A 314 17.12 -3.44 19.22
N GLU A 315 17.40 -2.17 18.93
CA GLU A 315 16.59 -1.05 19.42
C GLU A 315 15.21 -0.99 18.74
N LEU A 316 15.13 -1.30 17.45
CA LEU A 316 13.90 -1.22 16.65
C LEU A 316 12.95 -2.40 16.87
N ILE A 317 13.45 -3.60 17.19
CA ILE A 317 12.61 -4.79 17.42
C ILE A 317 11.51 -4.53 18.48
N PRO A 318 11.81 -4.03 19.70
CA PRO A 318 10.79 -3.64 20.67
C PRO A 318 9.87 -2.51 20.15
N ALA A 319 10.39 -1.56 19.37
CA ALA A 319 9.59 -0.46 18.85
C ALA A 319 8.53 -0.95 17.84
N TYR A 320 8.85 -1.94 17.01
CA TYR A 320 7.88 -2.58 16.12
C TYR A 320 6.84 -3.39 16.90
N GLY A 321 7.27 -4.12 17.94
CA GLY A 321 6.34 -4.81 18.84
C GLY A 321 5.35 -3.87 19.52
N ARG A 322 5.78 -2.67 19.94
CA ARG A 322 4.87 -1.68 20.54
C ARG A 322 3.83 -1.18 19.55
N LYS A 323 4.18 -0.98 18.28
CA LYS A 323 3.19 -0.62 17.24
C LYS A 323 2.12 -1.70 17.05
N MET A 324 2.49 -2.98 17.16
CA MET A 324 1.51 -4.07 17.15
C MET A 324 0.58 -4.00 18.38
N LEU A 325 1.13 -3.70 19.56
CA LEU A 325 0.35 -3.55 20.77
C LEU A 325 -0.59 -2.33 20.71
N GLU A 326 -0.14 -1.21 20.14
CA GLU A 326 -0.97 -0.03 19.86
C GLU A 326 -2.10 -0.36 18.88
N LEU A 327 -1.82 -1.15 17.83
CA LEU A 327 -2.86 -1.62 16.92
C LEU A 327 -3.88 -2.50 17.63
N ALA A 328 -3.44 -3.40 18.50
CA ALA A 328 -4.33 -4.22 19.33
C ALA A 328 -5.19 -3.36 20.26
N GLN A 329 -4.62 -2.31 20.88
CA GLN A 329 -5.36 -1.35 21.70
C GLN A 329 -6.42 -0.61 20.89
N SER A 330 -6.11 -0.16 19.67
CA SER A 330 -7.10 0.48 18.79
C SER A 330 -8.26 -0.46 18.44
N LYS A 331 -7.98 -1.76 18.26
CA LYS A 331 -9.04 -2.77 18.07
C LYS A 331 -9.90 -2.97 19.31
N MET A 332 -9.32 -2.91 20.51
CA MET A 332 -10.09 -2.90 21.76
C MET A 332 -11.01 -1.68 21.87
N GLU A 333 -10.55 -0.49 21.50
CA GLU A 333 -11.39 0.72 21.50
C GLU A 333 -12.59 0.60 20.54
N GLN A 334 -12.43 -0.14 19.45
CA GLN A 334 -13.48 -0.46 18.47
C GLN A 334 -14.43 -1.58 18.92
N ARG A 335 -14.25 -2.13 20.14
CA ARG A 335 -14.93 -3.33 20.66
C ARG A 335 -14.67 -4.62 19.86
N ASP A 336 -13.56 -4.70 19.13
CA ASP A 336 -13.12 -5.88 18.41
C ASP A 336 -12.05 -6.63 19.22
N ALA A 337 -12.50 -7.26 20.32
CA ALA A 337 -11.58 -7.93 21.25
C ALA A 337 -10.91 -9.17 20.65
N ASP A 338 -11.60 -9.91 19.78
CA ASP A 338 -11.03 -11.13 19.21
C ASP A 338 -9.83 -10.80 18.31
N THR A 339 -9.96 -9.80 17.45
CA THR A 339 -8.83 -9.33 16.63
C THR A 339 -7.73 -8.71 17.49
N ALA A 340 -8.08 -7.90 18.50
CA ALA A 340 -7.10 -7.31 19.40
C ALA A 340 -6.25 -8.36 20.12
N LEU A 341 -6.89 -9.40 20.67
CA LEU A 341 -6.23 -10.49 21.37
C LEU A 341 -5.36 -11.33 20.43
N ASP A 342 -5.80 -11.57 19.19
CA ASP A 342 -5.02 -12.27 18.18
C ASP A 342 -3.74 -11.50 17.83
N ILE A 343 -3.84 -10.18 17.60
CA ILE A 343 -2.68 -9.32 17.34
C ILE A 343 -1.70 -9.36 18.51
N ALA A 344 -2.18 -9.20 19.74
CA ALA A 344 -1.33 -9.20 20.93
C ALA A 344 -0.57 -10.53 21.10
N ARG A 345 -1.22 -11.67 20.83
CA ARG A 345 -0.60 -13.00 20.92
C ARG A 345 0.46 -13.27 19.85
N GLN A 346 0.40 -12.55 18.73
CA GLN A 346 1.40 -12.67 17.67
C GLN A 346 2.68 -11.87 17.96
N ILE A 347 2.69 -11.00 18.98
CA ILE A 347 3.86 -10.19 19.32
C ILE A 347 5.01 -11.11 19.79
N PRO A 348 6.15 -11.17 19.07
CA PRO A 348 7.21 -12.12 19.36
C PRO A 348 7.95 -11.88 20.69
N GLU A 349 8.49 -12.95 21.27
CA GLU A 349 9.25 -12.88 22.54
C GLU A 349 10.48 -11.95 22.48
N ILE A 350 11.15 -11.90 21.32
CA ILE A 350 12.35 -11.09 21.08
C ILE A 350 12.12 -9.58 21.27
N THR A 351 10.87 -9.12 21.26
CA THR A 351 10.51 -7.71 21.54
C THR A 351 10.72 -7.29 22.98
N GLY A 352 10.82 -8.24 23.93
CA GLY A 352 10.90 -7.94 25.36
C GLY A 352 9.62 -7.36 25.98
N LEU A 353 8.49 -7.37 25.25
CA LEU A 353 7.21 -6.78 25.67
C LEU A 353 6.27 -7.78 26.35
N GLN A 354 6.72 -8.98 26.70
CA GLN A 354 5.83 -10.09 27.11
C GLN A 354 4.97 -9.71 28.32
N ARG A 355 5.53 -8.98 29.28
CA ARG A 355 4.77 -8.49 30.43
C ARG A 355 3.68 -7.49 30.04
N GLU A 356 3.96 -6.56 29.13
CA GLU A 356 2.97 -5.59 28.63
C GLU A 356 1.87 -6.29 27.82
N VAL A 357 2.23 -7.30 27.04
CA VAL A 357 1.31 -8.13 26.26
C VAL A 357 0.41 -8.96 27.17
N GLU A 358 0.96 -9.60 28.20
CA GLU A 358 0.18 -10.33 29.23
C GLU A 358 -0.80 -9.41 29.93
N ASP A 359 -0.34 -8.23 30.37
CA ASP A 359 -1.15 -7.24 31.07
C ASP A 359 -2.30 -6.74 30.18
N PHE A 360 -2.02 -6.49 28.89
CA PHE A 360 -3.02 -6.14 27.89
C PHE A 360 -4.04 -7.26 27.68
N ILE A 361 -3.59 -8.50 27.49
CA ILE A 361 -4.46 -9.67 27.27
C ILE A 361 -5.38 -9.88 28.48
N ALA A 362 -4.85 -9.80 29.70
CA ALA A 362 -5.63 -9.99 30.92
C ALA A 362 -6.76 -8.96 31.05
N LEU A 363 -6.46 -7.67 30.81
CA LEU A 363 -7.48 -6.62 30.78
C LEU A 363 -8.47 -6.80 29.62
N ALA A 364 -7.98 -7.16 28.44
CA ALA A 364 -8.80 -7.32 27.26
C ALA A 364 -9.80 -8.48 27.37
N ASP A 365 -9.38 -9.61 27.93
CA ASP A 365 -10.27 -10.73 28.23
C ASP A 365 -11.36 -10.33 29.24
N ALA A 366 -10.99 -9.59 30.30
CA ALA A 366 -11.96 -9.09 31.26
C ALA A 366 -12.98 -8.14 30.61
N GLN A 367 -12.53 -7.19 29.81
CA GLN A 367 -13.40 -6.26 29.09
C GLN A 367 -14.31 -6.95 28.09
N ARG A 368 -13.79 -7.93 27.32
CA ARG A 368 -14.57 -8.76 26.40
C ARG A 368 -15.72 -9.46 27.13
N SER A 369 -15.46 -10.02 28.31
CA SER A 369 -16.49 -10.65 29.14
C SER A 369 -17.55 -9.65 29.58
N ALA A 370 -17.16 -8.43 29.97
CA ALA A 370 -18.10 -7.39 30.40
C ALA A 370 -19.02 -6.91 29.25
N TRP A 371 -18.50 -6.88 28.02
CA TRP A 371 -19.27 -6.42 26.85
C TRP A 371 -20.42 -7.35 26.46
N ILE A 372 -20.47 -8.57 26.97
CA ILE A 372 -21.66 -9.44 26.86
C ILE A 372 -22.89 -8.70 27.42
N GLY A 373 -22.69 -7.86 28.45
CA GLY A 373 -23.70 -6.94 28.95
C GLY A 373 -24.78 -7.58 29.81
N ASN A 374 -24.57 -8.82 30.27
CA ASN A 374 -25.41 -9.49 31.25
C ASN A 374 -24.65 -9.68 32.58
N ILE A 375 -25.37 -10.08 33.63
CA ILE A 375 -24.80 -10.27 34.97
C ILE A 375 -23.64 -11.28 34.94
N ALA A 376 -23.82 -12.43 34.30
CA ALA A 376 -22.81 -13.48 34.23
C ALA A 376 -21.51 -13.00 33.53
N GLY A 377 -21.62 -12.18 32.47
CA GLY A 377 -20.48 -11.61 31.77
C GLY A 377 -19.73 -10.58 32.60
N LEU A 378 -20.45 -9.73 33.34
CA LEU A 378 -19.87 -8.76 34.28
C LEU A 378 -19.18 -9.47 35.46
N GLU A 379 -19.77 -10.51 36.02
CA GLU A 379 -19.16 -11.34 37.08
C GLU A 379 -17.88 -12.03 36.58
N ALA A 380 -17.91 -12.58 35.37
CA ALA A 380 -16.74 -13.16 34.73
C ALA A 380 -15.63 -12.11 34.51
N ALA A 381 -15.99 -10.92 34.05
CA ALA A 381 -15.07 -9.80 33.86
C ALA A 381 -14.40 -9.38 35.17
N ILE A 382 -15.18 -9.22 36.24
CA ILE A 382 -14.66 -8.90 37.57
C ILE A 382 -13.70 -9.99 38.04
N THR A 383 -14.08 -11.26 37.90
CA THR A 383 -13.24 -12.40 38.32
C THR A 383 -11.91 -12.42 37.57
N GLN A 384 -11.92 -12.15 36.26
CA GLN A 384 -10.71 -12.10 35.44
C GLN A 384 -9.83 -10.89 35.81
N ALA A 385 -10.42 -9.71 35.97
CA ALA A 385 -9.68 -8.51 36.37
C ALA A 385 -9.10 -8.60 37.79
N GLN A 386 -9.75 -9.32 38.71
CA GLN A 386 -9.25 -9.55 40.07
C GLN A 386 -7.99 -10.42 40.13
N GLN A 387 -7.71 -11.21 39.09
CA GLN A 387 -6.50 -12.03 39.01
C GLN A 387 -5.24 -11.22 38.67
N ILE A 388 -5.40 -9.97 38.25
CA ILE A 388 -4.28 -9.07 37.95
C ILE A 388 -3.58 -8.70 39.26
N ASP A 389 -2.27 -9.00 39.32
CA ASP A 389 -1.46 -8.77 40.52
C ASP A 389 -1.30 -7.26 40.84
N PRO A 390 -1.38 -6.83 42.11
CA PRO A 390 -1.20 -5.44 42.53
C PRO A 390 0.11 -4.76 42.12
N SER A 391 1.15 -5.54 41.81
CA SER A 391 2.44 -5.03 41.33
C SER A 391 2.44 -4.69 39.83
N ARG A 392 1.43 -5.11 39.06
CA ARG A 392 1.31 -4.82 37.62
C ARG A 392 0.90 -3.36 37.40
N SER A 393 1.39 -2.75 36.32
CA SER A 393 1.09 -1.36 35.98
C SER A 393 -0.39 -1.12 35.64
N VAL A 394 -1.08 -2.16 35.15
CA VAL A 394 -2.50 -2.12 34.77
C VAL A 394 -3.48 -2.32 35.94
N TYR A 395 -2.97 -2.54 37.17
CA TYR A 395 -3.81 -2.89 38.31
C TYR A 395 -4.84 -1.81 38.66
N ASP A 396 -4.44 -0.53 38.69
CA ASP A 396 -5.34 0.57 39.01
C ASP A 396 -6.48 0.69 37.99
N GLN A 397 -6.16 0.47 36.71
CA GLN A 397 -7.16 0.42 35.64
C GLN A 397 -8.11 -0.76 35.83
N ALA A 398 -7.61 -1.94 36.21
CA ALA A 398 -8.43 -3.10 36.53
C ALA A 398 -9.40 -2.81 37.69
N GLN A 399 -8.94 -2.15 38.77
CA GLN A 399 -9.78 -1.80 39.91
C GLN A 399 -10.89 -0.80 39.54
N GLN A 400 -10.59 0.18 38.70
CA GLN A 400 -11.60 1.12 38.19
C GLN A 400 -12.66 0.40 37.36
N LEU A 401 -12.27 -0.54 36.51
CA LEU A 401 -13.20 -1.36 35.72
C LEU A 401 -14.07 -2.25 36.63
N ILE A 402 -13.47 -2.90 37.62
CA ILE A 402 -14.20 -3.73 38.59
C ILE A 402 -15.26 -2.89 39.33
N ALA A 403 -14.88 -1.73 39.86
CA ALA A 403 -15.81 -0.85 40.57
C ALA A 403 -16.99 -0.42 39.68
N ARG A 404 -16.71 -0.14 38.40
CA ARG A 404 -17.76 0.16 37.41
C ARG A 404 -18.67 -1.03 37.16
N TRP A 405 -18.13 -2.22 36.91
CA TRP A 405 -18.92 -3.43 36.61
C TRP A 405 -19.77 -3.88 37.80
N GLN A 406 -19.30 -3.68 39.03
CA GLN A 406 -20.09 -3.95 40.23
C GLN A 406 -21.37 -3.12 40.29
N ILE A 407 -21.30 -1.84 39.91
CA ILE A 407 -22.48 -0.98 39.80
C ILE A 407 -23.39 -1.50 38.68
N GLU A 408 -22.81 -1.80 37.50
CA GLU A 408 -23.59 -2.29 36.36
C GLU A 408 -24.34 -3.60 36.64
N ILE A 409 -23.83 -4.50 37.50
CA ILE A 409 -24.54 -5.73 37.89
C ILE A 409 -25.89 -5.40 38.55
N GLU A 410 -25.91 -4.45 39.48
CA GLU A 410 -27.15 -4.03 40.14
C GLU A 410 -28.15 -3.45 39.12
N ASP A 411 -27.66 -2.59 38.23
CA ASP A 411 -28.51 -1.94 37.24
C ASP A 411 -29.05 -2.91 36.18
N VAL A 412 -28.23 -3.86 35.72
CA VAL A 412 -28.67 -4.92 34.79
C VAL A 412 -29.76 -5.77 35.45
N ALA A 413 -29.60 -6.14 36.72
CA ALA A 413 -30.63 -6.87 37.45
C ALA A 413 -31.96 -6.09 37.53
N ARG A 414 -31.90 -4.77 37.76
CA ARG A 414 -33.07 -3.88 37.73
C ARG A 414 -33.71 -3.81 36.35
N LEU A 415 -32.91 -3.68 35.30
CA LEU A 415 -33.40 -3.67 33.92
C LEU A 415 -34.06 -5.00 33.54
N GLU A 416 -33.49 -6.13 33.90
CA GLU A 416 -34.09 -7.44 33.67
C GLU A 416 -35.43 -7.59 34.40
N LYS A 417 -35.51 -7.15 35.66
CA LYS A 417 -36.76 -7.10 36.42
C LYS A 417 -37.79 -6.18 35.75
N ALA A 418 -37.40 -4.99 35.33
CA ALA A 418 -38.25 -4.04 34.63
C ALA A 418 -38.79 -4.63 33.31
N ARG A 419 -37.93 -5.28 32.52
CA ARG A 419 -38.32 -5.98 31.28
C ARG A 419 -39.31 -7.12 31.55
N ASN A 420 -39.09 -7.90 32.61
CA ASN A 420 -40.01 -8.97 33.00
C ASN A 420 -41.38 -8.45 33.42
N LEU A 421 -41.45 -7.30 34.08
CA LEU A 421 -42.72 -6.61 34.36
C LEU A 421 -43.38 -6.18 33.04
N ALA A 422 -42.64 -5.48 32.17
CA ALA A 422 -43.17 -4.97 30.91
C ALA A 422 -43.70 -6.06 29.96
N ASN A 423 -43.14 -7.27 30.01
CA ASN A 423 -43.56 -8.40 29.17
C ASN A 423 -45.03 -8.82 29.38
N GLN A 424 -45.65 -8.47 30.52
CA GLN A 424 -47.07 -8.73 30.77
C GLN A 424 -47.99 -7.79 29.99
N GLY A 425 -47.49 -6.63 29.58
CA GLY A 425 -48.14 -5.72 28.63
C GLY A 425 -49.35 -4.94 29.17
N THR A 426 -49.74 -5.10 30.43
CA THR A 426 -50.79 -4.27 31.02
C THR A 426 -50.27 -2.88 31.37
N ILE A 427 -51.14 -1.87 31.45
CA ILE A 427 -50.75 -0.51 31.84
C ILE A 427 -50.06 -0.51 33.21
N ASN A 428 -50.58 -1.28 34.17
CA ASN A 428 -50.01 -1.36 35.51
C ASN A 428 -48.60 -1.96 35.48
N ASP A 429 -48.39 -3.03 34.70
CA ASP A 429 -47.09 -3.69 34.63
C ASP A 429 -46.05 -2.84 33.87
N LEU A 430 -46.47 -2.16 32.80
CA LEU A 430 -45.62 -1.20 32.08
C LEU A 430 -45.24 0.00 32.97
N THR A 431 -46.18 0.50 33.77
CA THR A 431 -45.90 1.59 34.71
C THR A 431 -44.95 1.14 35.82
N ALA A 432 -45.11 -0.09 36.32
CA ALA A 432 -44.20 -0.70 37.28
C ALA A 432 -42.80 -0.92 36.67
N ALA A 433 -42.72 -1.35 35.41
CA ALA A 433 -41.46 -1.47 34.68
C ALA A 433 -40.73 -0.13 34.54
N ILE A 434 -41.46 0.93 34.15
CA ILE A 434 -40.93 2.31 34.08
C ILE A 434 -40.41 2.74 35.44
N ALA A 435 -41.18 2.55 36.52
CA ALA A 435 -40.78 2.92 37.86
C ALA A 435 -39.51 2.19 38.32
N GLU A 436 -39.37 0.89 37.99
CA GLU A 436 -38.16 0.12 38.30
C GLU A 436 -36.95 0.63 37.51
N ALA A 437 -37.08 0.90 36.21
CA ALA A 437 -35.99 1.42 35.38
C ALA A 437 -35.58 2.86 35.77
N GLN A 438 -36.52 3.68 36.27
CA GLN A 438 -36.24 5.03 36.77
C GLN A 438 -35.34 5.07 38.01
N LEU A 439 -35.18 3.93 38.71
CA LEU A 439 -34.22 3.83 39.81
C LEU A 439 -32.77 3.92 39.34
N ILE A 440 -32.52 3.73 38.04
CA ILE A 440 -31.19 3.83 37.44
C ILE A 440 -30.96 5.28 37.00
N PRO A 441 -30.03 6.02 37.62
CA PRO A 441 -29.78 7.41 37.26
C PRO A 441 -29.29 7.54 35.80
N THR A 442 -29.59 8.66 35.14
CA THR A 442 -29.11 8.93 33.77
C THR A 442 -27.59 9.04 33.66
N SER A 443 -26.89 9.35 34.77
CA SER A 443 -25.43 9.37 34.85
C SER A 443 -24.79 7.99 35.00
N ASN A 444 -25.58 6.94 35.23
CA ASN A 444 -25.12 5.58 35.38
C ASN A 444 -24.65 5.02 34.02
N PRO A 445 -23.64 4.12 33.96
CA PRO A 445 -23.27 3.42 32.73
C PRO A 445 -24.44 2.75 31.97
N ARG A 446 -25.50 2.34 32.67
CA ARG A 446 -26.73 1.74 32.11
C ARG A 446 -27.90 2.73 31.98
N GLY A 447 -27.68 4.01 32.24
CA GLY A 447 -28.71 5.04 32.22
C GLY A 447 -29.34 5.27 30.84
N SER A 448 -28.55 5.18 29.76
CA SER A 448 -29.09 5.31 28.40
C SER A 448 -30.00 4.14 28.03
N GLU A 449 -29.58 2.91 28.37
CA GLU A 449 -30.36 1.68 28.18
C GLU A 449 -31.68 1.74 28.96
N ALA A 450 -31.63 2.20 30.21
CA ALA A 450 -32.82 2.42 31.03
C ALA A 450 -33.77 3.45 30.39
N GLN A 451 -33.25 4.57 29.89
CA GLN A 451 -34.07 5.62 29.29
C GLN A 451 -34.74 5.17 27.98
N GLU A 452 -34.06 4.37 27.16
CA GLU A 452 -34.63 3.77 25.96
C GLU A 452 -35.80 2.85 26.30
N ASP A 453 -35.62 1.98 27.30
CA ASP A 453 -36.67 1.09 27.80
C ASP A 453 -37.87 1.88 28.36
N ILE A 454 -37.62 2.91 29.18
CA ILE A 454 -38.66 3.82 29.71
C ILE A 454 -39.45 4.47 28.57
N ASN A 455 -38.78 5.07 27.59
CA ASN A 455 -39.43 5.75 26.48
C ASN A 455 -40.31 4.78 25.67
N ARG A 456 -39.83 3.56 25.45
CA ARG A 456 -40.57 2.51 24.73
C ARG A 456 -41.83 2.11 25.49
N TRP A 457 -41.72 1.83 26.79
CA TRP A 457 -42.88 1.43 27.61
C TRP A 457 -43.86 2.57 27.81
N GLN A 458 -43.38 3.81 27.95
CA GLN A 458 -44.24 4.98 28.01
C GLN A 458 -45.06 5.11 26.71
N ALA A 459 -44.43 4.99 25.54
CA ALA A 459 -45.15 5.01 24.26
C ALA A 459 -46.18 3.87 24.15
N GLN A 460 -45.92 2.69 24.71
CA GLN A 460 -46.88 1.59 24.78
C GLN A 460 -48.08 1.93 25.68
N VAL A 461 -47.84 2.48 26.87
CA VAL A 461 -48.90 2.95 27.77
C VAL A 461 -49.76 3.99 27.05
N GLU A 462 -49.14 5.02 26.48
CA GLU A 462 -49.84 6.07 25.72
C GLU A 462 -50.66 5.49 24.58
N THR A 463 -50.14 4.48 23.87
CA THR A 463 -50.86 3.79 22.80
C THR A 463 -52.09 3.04 23.32
N ILE A 464 -51.98 2.33 24.43
CA ILE A 464 -53.12 1.59 25.03
C ILE A 464 -54.19 2.57 25.51
N GLU A 465 -53.79 3.70 26.12
CA GLU A 465 -54.69 4.75 26.60
C GLU A 465 -55.40 5.50 25.45
N ASP A 466 -54.67 5.81 24.38
CA ASP A 466 -55.16 6.66 23.29
C ASP A 466 -55.93 5.88 22.22
N ARG A 467 -55.65 4.58 22.06
CA ARG A 467 -56.28 3.73 21.02
C ARG A 467 -57.81 3.74 21.05
N PRO A 468 -58.49 3.66 22.22
CA PRO A 468 -59.94 3.74 22.27
C PRO A 468 -60.53 5.04 21.70
N TYR A 469 -59.85 6.18 21.84
CA TYR A 469 -60.30 7.44 21.23
C TYR A 469 -60.21 7.38 19.71
N LEU A 470 -59.10 6.83 19.18
CA LEU A 470 -58.91 6.71 17.75
C LEU A 470 -59.92 5.73 17.12
N GLU A 471 -60.15 4.58 17.76
CA GLU A 471 -61.14 3.59 17.30
C GLU A 471 -62.56 4.15 17.33
N ARG A 472 -62.96 4.85 18.41
CA ARG A 472 -64.28 5.53 18.45
C ARG A 472 -64.40 6.60 17.37
N ALA A 473 -63.35 7.39 17.14
CA ALA A 473 -63.34 8.39 16.08
C ALA A 473 -63.52 7.75 14.70
N GLU A 474 -62.86 6.61 14.43
CA GLU A 474 -63.02 5.87 13.19
C GLU A 474 -64.43 5.29 13.02
N GLN A 475 -65.05 4.79 14.09
CA GLN A 475 -66.44 4.32 14.08
C GLN A 475 -67.41 5.48 13.80
N MET A 476 -67.21 6.64 14.41
CA MET A 476 -68.01 7.84 14.12
C MET A 476 -67.87 8.25 12.65
N ALA A 477 -66.65 8.20 12.10
CA ALA A 477 -66.40 8.56 10.70
C ALA A 477 -66.99 7.58 9.67
N PHE A 478 -67.53 6.43 10.10
CA PHE A 478 -67.98 5.36 9.22
C PHE A 478 -69.10 5.78 8.25
N LEU A 479 -70.09 6.52 8.74
CA LEU A 479 -71.22 6.99 7.92
C LEU A 479 -70.80 8.01 6.85
N GLY A 480 -69.70 8.73 7.08
CA GLY A 480 -69.12 9.65 6.10
C GLY A 480 -69.90 10.94 5.86
N ASP A 481 -70.97 11.22 6.61
CA ASP A 481 -71.68 12.50 6.54
C ASP A 481 -70.95 13.61 7.32
N SER A 482 -71.33 14.87 7.07
CA SER A 482 -70.65 16.03 7.66
C SER A 482 -70.66 16.03 9.20
N ASN A 483 -71.76 15.63 9.84
CA ASN A 483 -71.88 15.67 11.30
C ASN A 483 -71.04 14.55 11.93
N SER A 484 -71.13 13.35 11.38
CA SER A 484 -70.36 12.18 11.79
C SER A 484 -68.84 12.40 11.65
N LEU A 485 -68.40 13.01 10.54
CA LEU A 485 -66.99 13.36 10.34
C LEU A 485 -66.51 14.46 11.29
N GLN A 486 -67.34 15.46 11.59
CA GLN A 486 -67.00 16.49 12.58
C GLN A 486 -66.87 15.90 13.99
N ALA A 487 -67.77 14.98 14.37
CA ALA A 487 -67.68 14.25 15.64
C ALA A 487 -66.39 13.40 15.71
N ALA A 488 -66.05 12.69 14.63
CA ALA A 488 -64.80 11.93 14.54
C ALA A 488 -63.56 12.81 14.68
N ILE A 489 -63.54 13.99 14.06
CA ILE A 489 -62.45 14.97 14.21
C ILE A 489 -62.31 15.42 15.66
N ALA A 490 -63.43 15.71 16.34
CA ALA A 490 -63.43 16.12 17.73
C ALA A 490 -62.91 14.99 18.65
N GLU A 491 -63.35 13.74 18.44
CA GLU A 491 -62.91 12.58 19.21
C GLU A 491 -61.40 12.29 19.02
N ALA A 492 -60.91 12.25 17.77
CA ALA A 492 -59.49 12.04 17.51
C ALA A 492 -58.60 13.20 17.99
N SER A 493 -59.16 14.41 18.13
CA SER A 493 -58.42 15.57 18.65
C SER A 493 -58.12 15.50 20.15
N GLN A 494 -58.75 14.57 20.88
CA GLN A 494 -58.43 14.29 22.28
C GLN A 494 -57.00 13.75 22.45
N ILE A 495 -56.45 13.13 21.41
CA ILE A 495 -55.07 12.66 21.37
C ILE A 495 -54.16 13.88 21.21
N ARG A 496 -53.45 14.23 22.29
CA ARG A 496 -52.63 15.46 22.40
C ARG A 496 -51.30 15.34 21.67
N GLN A 497 -50.72 16.49 21.32
CA GLN A 497 -49.37 16.55 20.77
C GLN A 497 -48.35 15.98 21.77
N GLY A 498 -47.40 15.19 21.26
CA GLY A 498 -46.37 14.54 22.07
C GLY A 498 -46.70 13.09 22.44
N ARG A 499 -47.95 12.65 22.28
CA ARG A 499 -48.37 11.27 22.53
C ARG A 499 -48.04 10.35 21.35
N ALA A 500 -47.81 9.07 21.64
CA ALA A 500 -47.48 8.05 20.64
C ALA A 500 -48.41 8.00 19.41
N LEU A 501 -49.74 8.09 19.61
CA LEU A 501 -50.73 8.00 18.51
C LEU A 501 -51.04 9.35 17.82
N TYR A 502 -50.47 10.46 18.27
CA TYR A 502 -50.77 11.78 17.72
C TYR A 502 -50.53 11.90 16.21
N PRO A 503 -49.40 11.40 15.64
CA PRO A 503 -49.17 11.49 14.20
C PRO A 503 -50.25 10.76 13.39
N GLU A 504 -50.74 9.63 13.89
CA GLU A 504 -51.81 8.86 13.26
C GLU A 504 -53.14 9.58 13.36
N ALA A 505 -53.52 10.05 14.55
CA ALA A 505 -54.72 10.84 14.76
C ALA A 505 -54.77 12.06 13.83
N ARG A 506 -53.65 12.78 13.66
CA ARG A 506 -53.55 13.92 12.75
C ARG A 506 -53.71 13.54 11.27
N ARG A 507 -53.22 12.37 10.84
CA ARG A 507 -53.46 11.89 9.47
C ARG A 507 -54.95 11.64 9.24
N ARG A 508 -55.63 10.98 10.18
CA ARG A 508 -57.08 10.72 10.12
C ARG A 508 -57.88 12.03 10.07
N ILE A 509 -57.59 12.96 10.98
CA ILE A 509 -58.22 14.29 11.03
C ILE A 509 -58.07 15.02 9.69
N ARG A 510 -56.87 15.07 9.10
CA ARG A 510 -56.68 15.73 7.80
C ARG A 510 -57.53 15.12 6.69
N SER A 511 -57.64 13.79 6.66
CA SER A 511 -58.48 13.07 5.70
C SER A 511 -59.96 13.42 5.88
N TRP A 512 -60.46 13.39 7.12
CA TRP A 512 -61.86 13.72 7.42
C TRP A 512 -62.19 15.18 7.15
N VAL A 513 -61.30 16.12 7.49
CA VAL A 513 -61.45 17.54 7.14
C VAL A 513 -61.60 17.72 5.63
N GLY A 514 -60.79 17.01 4.83
CA GLY A 514 -60.91 17.06 3.38
C GLY A 514 -62.25 16.52 2.85
N LYS A 515 -62.75 15.43 3.44
CA LYS A 515 -64.08 14.89 3.12
C LYS A 515 -65.21 15.87 3.46
N VAL A 516 -65.17 16.48 4.66
CA VAL A 516 -66.15 17.50 5.07
C VAL A 516 -66.15 18.67 4.11
N GLN A 517 -64.96 19.19 3.76
CA GLN A 517 -64.84 20.28 2.80
C GLN A 517 -65.47 19.91 1.46
N ARG A 518 -65.17 18.71 0.93
CA ARG A 518 -65.76 18.24 -0.32
C ARG A 518 -67.30 18.17 -0.24
N ILE A 519 -67.87 17.61 0.82
CA ILE A 519 -69.33 17.53 1.00
C ILE A 519 -69.97 18.94 1.00
N GLN A 520 -69.32 19.91 1.65
CA GLN A 520 -69.82 21.29 1.73
C GLN A 520 -69.67 22.04 0.40
N ASP A 521 -68.58 21.81 -0.32
CA ASP A 521 -68.20 22.61 -1.48
C ASP A 521 -68.77 22.04 -2.79
N GLN A 522 -69.08 20.74 -2.83
CA GLN A 522 -69.58 20.05 -4.02
C GLN A 522 -70.85 20.71 -4.61
N PRO A 523 -71.88 21.07 -3.82
CA PRO A 523 -73.08 21.71 -4.37
C PRO A 523 -72.80 23.06 -5.04
N ILE A 524 -71.80 23.81 -4.56
CA ILE A 524 -71.41 25.10 -5.14
C ILE A 524 -70.79 24.87 -6.53
N LEU A 525 -69.91 23.88 -6.63
CA LEU A 525 -69.26 23.54 -7.89
C LEU A 525 -70.25 22.94 -8.90
N ASP A 526 -71.18 22.12 -8.44
CA ASP A 526 -72.22 21.54 -9.29
C ASP A 526 -73.19 22.63 -9.80
N GLN A 527 -73.61 23.57 -8.94
CA GLN A 527 -74.39 24.73 -9.38
C GLN A 527 -73.64 25.56 -10.44
N ALA A 528 -72.33 25.78 -10.26
CA ALA A 528 -71.53 26.49 -11.26
C ALA A 528 -71.46 25.72 -12.59
N ARG A 529 -71.36 24.39 -12.55
CA ARG A 529 -71.40 23.54 -13.75
C ARG A 529 -72.75 23.60 -14.47
N ASP A 530 -73.86 23.61 -13.73
CA ASP A 530 -75.20 23.73 -14.32
C ASP A 530 -75.40 25.08 -15.03
N LEU A 531 -74.89 26.17 -14.44
CA LEU A 531 -74.85 27.49 -15.10
C LEU A 531 -74.04 27.46 -16.41
N ALA A 532 -72.92 26.74 -16.43
CA ALA A 532 -72.12 26.61 -17.65
C ALA A 532 -72.84 25.77 -18.72
N GLN A 533 -73.48 24.67 -18.33
CA GLN A 533 -74.26 23.81 -19.23
C GLN A 533 -75.43 24.53 -19.87
N THR A 534 -76.07 25.44 -19.14
CA THR A 534 -77.17 26.29 -19.66
C THR A 534 -76.66 27.44 -20.54
N GLY A 535 -75.34 27.61 -20.67
CA GLY A 535 -74.69 28.54 -21.58
C GLY A 535 -74.20 29.85 -20.94
N ASP A 536 -74.54 30.10 -19.66
CA ASP A 536 -74.09 31.25 -18.89
C ASP A 536 -72.73 31.00 -18.24
N LEU A 537 -71.70 31.01 -19.09
CA LEU A 537 -70.31 30.80 -18.69
C LEU A 537 -69.79 31.88 -17.73
N THR A 538 -70.30 33.10 -17.84
CA THR A 538 -69.88 34.21 -16.97
C THR A 538 -70.43 34.01 -15.55
N ALA A 539 -71.70 33.63 -15.40
CA ALA A 539 -72.27 33.30 -14.10
C ALA A 539 -71.62 32.06 -13.48
N ALA A 540 -71.33 31.03 -14.29
CA ALA A 540 -70.61 29.83 -13.86
C ALA A 540 -69.24 30.17 -13.24
N ILE A 541 -68.45 30.99 -13.95
CA ILE A 541 -67.14 31.44 -13.45
C ILE A 541 -67.29 32.21 -12.13
N ASN A 542 -68.27 33.12 -12.04
CA ASN A 542 -68.48 33.90 -10.82
C ASN A 542 -68.92 33.03 -9.63
N ALA A 543 -69.73 31.99 -9.87
CA ALA A 543 -70.16 31.05 -8.84
C ALA A 543 -69.01 30.16 -8.32
N ALA A 544 -68.11 29.71 -9.20
CA ALA A 544 -66.98 28.85 -8.81
C ALA A 544 -65.77 29.62 -8.24
N ARG A 545 -65.64 30.92 -8.54
CA ARG A 545 -64.45 31.72 -8.18
C ARG A 545 -64.14 31.78 -6.68
N PRO A 546 -65.11 31.95 -5.76
CA PRO A 546 -64.84 31.90 -4.32
C PRO A 546 -64.25 30.55 -3.88
N LEU A 547 -64.74 29.45 -4.47
CA LEU A 547 -64.24 28.10 -4.18
C LEU A 547 -62.83 27.89 -4.72
N ALA A 548 -62.54 28.33 -5.94
CA ALA A 548 -61.20 28.24 -6.55
C ALA A 548 -60.13 28.96 -5.70
N ASN A 549 -60.49 30.07 -5.04
CA ASN A 549 -59.56 30.83 -4.21
C ASN A 549 -59.49 30.35 -2.75
N SER A 550 -60.29 29.35 -2.36
CA SER A 550 -60.45 28.97 -0.94
C SER A 550 -59.29 28.12 -0.37
N GLY A 551 -58.47 27.51 -1.24
CA GLY A 551 -57.46 26.53 -0.83
C GLY A 551 -58.03 25.23 -0.24
N ARG A 552 -59.35 25.03 -0.33
CA ARG A 552 -60.06 23.84 0.15
C ARG A 552 -59.96 22.69 -0.85
N SER A 553 -60.46 21.53 -0.46
CA SER A 553 -60.31 20.27 -1.21
C SER A 553 -60.79 20.31 -2.67
N LEU A 554 -61.77 21.15 -3.03
CA LEU A 554 -62.27 21.30 -4.41
C LEU A 554 -61.71 22.54 -5.15
N ALA A 555 -60.80 23.29 -4.55
CA ALA A 555 -60.27 24.52 -5.16
C ALA A 555 -59.61 24.27 -6.54
N GLY A 556 -58.81 23.21 -6.66
CA GLY A 556 -58.17 22.83 -7.92
C GLY A 556 -59.18 22.38 -8.98
N GLU A 557 -60.22 21.62 -8.60
CA GLU A 557 -61.29 21.22 -9.52
C GLU A 557 -62.10 22.43 -10.01
N ALA A 558 -62.37 23.40 -9.12
CA ALA A 558 -63.05 24.64 -9.46
C ALA A 558 -62.20 25.54 -10.38
N GLN A 559 -60.89 25.62 -10.14
CA GLN A 559 -59.97 26.39 -10.99
C GLN A 559 -59.93 25.82 -12.41
N ASN A 560 -59.79 24.50 -12.56
CA ASN A 560 -59.79 23.84 -13.87
C ASN A 560 -61.09 24.10 -14.64
N ALA A 561 -62.24 24.07 -13.94
CA ALA A 561 -63.54 24.37 -14.54
C ALA A 561 -63.61 25.83 -15.03
N ILE A 562 -63.13 26.78 -14.23
CA ILE A 562 -63.07 28.21 -14.61
C ILE A 562 -62.18 28.41 -15.84
N GLU A 563 -61.01 27.77 -15.88
CA GLU A 563 -60.09 27.87 -17.01
C GLU A 563 -60.71 27.36 -18.32
N ASP A 564 -61.45 26.25 -18.25
CA ASP A 564 -62.21 25.72 -19.39
C ASP A 564 -63.29 26.71 -19.87
N TRP A 565 -64.12 27.22 -18.96
CA TRP A 565 -65.18 28.17 -19.31
C TRP A 565 -64.62 29.48 -19.89
N GLN A 566 -63.50 29.98 -19.36
CA GLN A 566 -62.79 31.14 -19.92
C GLN A 566 -62.25 30.85 -21.32
N GLY A 567 -61.80 29.62 -21.58
CA GLY A 567 -61.41 29.15 -22.91
C GLY A 567 -62.59 29.17 -23.88
N GLN A 568 -63.75 28.69 -23.45
CA GLN A 568 -64.98 28.68 -24.24
C GLN A 568 -65.47 30.10 -24.58
N ILE A 569 -65.43 31.05 -23.62
CA ILE A 569 -65.77 32.46 -23.87
C ILE A 569 -64.85 33.05 -24.95
N ARG A 570 -63.52 32.91 -24.78
CA ARG A 570 -62.53 33.41 -25.76
C ARG A 570 -62.73 32.81 -27.14
N ALA A 571 -63.08 31.53 -27.22
CA ALA A 571 -63.40 30.86 -28.48
C ALA A 571 -64.64 31.46 -29.16
N ARG A 572 -65.72 31.75 -28.40
CA ARG A 572 -66.92 32.42 -28.92
C ARG A 572 -66.63 33.83 -29.41
N GLU A 573 -65.83 34.59 -28.67
CA GLU A 573 -65.42 35.96 -29.02
C GLU A 573 -64.56 35.98 -30.29
N ASN A 574 -63.50 35.17 -30.35
CA ASN A 574 -62.64 35.04 -31.52
C ASN A 574 -63.47 34.63 -32.75
N TRP A 575 -64.37 33.66 -32.61
CA TRP A 575 -65.22 33.23 -33.71
C TRP A 575 -66.17 34.32 -34.21
N SER A 576 -66.81 35.05 -33.30
CA SER A 576 -67.67 36.19 -33.64
C SER A 576 -66.90 37.30 -34.35
N GLN A 577 -65.72 37.65 -33.82
CA GLN A 577 -64.86 38.67 -34.39
C GLN A 577 -64.34 38.26 -35.77
N ALA A 578 -63.89 37.02 -35.95
CA ALA A 578 -63.44 36.50 -37.24
C ALA A 578 -64.54 36.66 -38.30
N LYS A 579 -65.78 36.27 -37.98
CA LYS A 579 -66.93 36.44 -38.89
C LYS A 579 -67.20 37.91 -39.22
N ALA A 580 -67.10 38.82 -38.24
CA ALA A 580 -67.33 40.24 -38.47
C ALA A 580 -66.26 40.86 -39.39
N VAL A 581 -64.98 40.51 -39.19
CA VAL A 581 -63.88 41.01 -40.03
C VAL A 581 -64.02 40.50 -41.47
N ALA A 582 -64.41 39.23 -41.64
CA ALA A 582 -64.61 38.62 -42.95
C ALA A 582 -65.71 39.30 -43.80
N GLN A 583 -66.67 40.00 -43.19
CA GLN A 583 -67.78 40.65 -43.92
C GLN A 583 -67.34 41.71 -44.91
N SER A 584 -66.17 42.34 -44.69
CA SER A 584 -65.63 43.34 -45.62
C SER A 584 -65.21 42.75 -46.97
N GLY A 585 -64.96 41.44 -47.05
CA GLY A 585 -64.65 40.73 -48.28
C GLY A 585 -63.34 41.13 -48.97
N THR A 586 -62.51 41.97 -48.37
CA THR A 586 -61.19 42.31 -48.92
C THR A 586 -60.17 41.22 -48.58
N PRO A 587 -59.14 41.00 -49.43
CA PRO A 587 -58.14 39.97 -49.15
C PRO A 587 -57.44 40.12 -47.79
N GLU A 588 -57.13 41.35 -47.38
CA GLU A 588 -56.45 41.64 -46.11
C GLU A 588 -57.36 41.32 -44.92
N ALA A 589 -58.64 41.64 -45.02
CA ALA A 589 -59.60 41.36 -43.97
C ALA A 589 -59.95 39.87 -43.89
N LEU A 590 -60.04 39.17 -45.02
CA LEU A 590 -60.20 37.72 -45.03
C LEU A 590 -58.99 37.02 -44.39
N LEU A 591 -57.76 37.49 -44.67
CA LEU A 591 -56.57 36.97 -44.00
C LEU A 591 -56.59 37.22 -42.48
N GLU A 592 -57.00 38.42 -42.04
CA GLU A 592 -57.10 38.71 -40.61
C GLU A 592 -58.23 37.89 -39.95
N ALA A 593 -59.36 37.70 -40.63
CA ALA A 593 -60.43 36.82 -40.17
C ALA A 593 -59.93 35.37 -39.99
N ILE A 594 -59.13 34.85 -40.93
CA ILE A 594 -58.50 33.54 -40.81
C ILE A 594 -57.56 33.49 -39.60
N ARG A 595 -56.72 34.51 -39.39
CA ARG A 595 -55.83 34.56 -38.21
C ARG A 595 -56.59 34.57 -36.89
N ILE A 596 -57.75 35.23 -36.83
CA ILE A 596 -58.58 35.27 -35.62
C ILE A 596 -59.32 33.92 -35.44
N ALA A 597 -59.86 33.33 -36.50
CA ALA A 597 -60.50 32.01 -36.45
C ALA A 597 -59.52 30.91 -36.05
N ASP A 598 -58.25 31.00 -36.45
CA ASP A 598 -57.25 30.01 -36.06
C ASP A 598 -56.92 30.04 -34.54
N LYS A 599 -57.19 31.16 -33.86
CA LYS A 599 -57.09 31.26 -32.39
C LYS A 599 -58.24 30.57 -31.65
N VAL A 600 -59.27 30.08 -32.34
CA VAL A 600 -60.30 29.23 -31.73
C VAL A 600 -59.65 27.90 -31.34
N SER A 601 -59.62 27.63 -30.03
CA SER A 601 -58.98 26.43 -29.45
C SER A 601 -59.47 25.14 -30.11
N ASN A 602 -58.57 24.18 -30.30
CA ASN A 602 -58.90 22.86 -30.85
C ASN A 602 -59.92 22.08 -30.01
N ASN A 603 -60.01 22.37 -28.71
CA ASN A 603 -60.96 21.73 -27.80
C ASN A 603 -62.33 22.44 -27.79
N SER A 604 -62.48 23.54 -28.51
CA SER A 604 -63.76 24.25 -28.62
C SER A 604 -64.69 23.53 -29.59
N ILE A 605 -65.98 23.47 -29.24
CA ILE A 605 -67.03 23.01 -30.17
C ILE A 605 -67.07 23.85 -31.47
N LEU A 606 -66.59 25.09 -31.44
CA LEU A 606 -66.56 26.00 -32.59
C LEU A 606 -65.37 25.76 -33.52
N ARG A 607 -64.43 24.86 -33.17
CA ARG A 607 -63.23 24.64 -33.98
C ARG A 607 -63.58 24.13 -35.38
N MET A 608 -64.57 23.25 -35.49
CA MET A 608 -65.00 22.71 -36.78
C MET A 608 -65.51 23.83 -37.70
N ASP A 609 -66.41 24.67 -37.18
CA ASP A 609 -66.95 25.81 -37.92
C ASP A 609 -65.84 26.80 -38.31
N ALA A 610 -64.88 27.04 -37.41
CA ALA A 610 -63.73 27.89 -37.66
C ALA A 610 -62.87 27.35 -38.81
N ASN A 611 -62.55 26.05 -38.81
CA ASN A 611 -61.77 25.43 -39.89
C ASN A 611 -62.48 25.54 -41.25
N ILE A 612 -63.79 25.28 -41.29
CA ILE A 612 -64.59 25.39 -42.52
C ILE A 612 -64.53 26.81 -43.08
N ALA A 613 -64.70 27.82 -42.22
CA ALA A 613 -64.61 29.21 -42.66
C ALA A 613 -63.20 29.62 -43.08
N ILE A 614 -62.16 29.13 -42.39
CA ILE A 614 -60.77 29.35 -42.78
C ILE A 614 -60.53 28.88 -44.21
N ASP A 615 -61.02 27.69 -44.57
CA ASP A 615 -60.90 27.17 -45.93
C ASP A 615 -61.70 28.00 -46.94
N GLN A 616 -62.95 28.36 -46.62
CA GLN A 616 -63.79 29.18 -47.49
C GLN A 616 -63.21 30.57 -47.76
N TRP A 617 -62.74 31.26 -46.72
CA TRP A 617 -62.12 32.58 -46.86
C TRP A 617 -60.80 32.49 -47.64
N SER A 618 -60.03 31.42 -47.44
CA SER A 618 -58.81 31.17 -48.21
C SER A 618 -59.09 30.97 -49.70
N GLN A 619 -60.19 30.27 -50.05
CA GLN A 619 -60.65 30.14 -51.43
C GLN A 619 -61.11 31.49 -52.01
N GLN A 620 -61.81 32.32 -51.22
CA GLN A 620 -62.23 33.66 -51.66
C GLN A 620 -61.03 34.57 -51.94
N ILE A 621 -59.98 34.54 -51.10
CA ILE A 621 -58.74 35.28 -51.35
C ILE A 621 -58.12 34.85 -52.69
N LEU A 622 -58.06 33.53 -52.96
CA LEU A 622 -57.54 33.01 -54.23
C LEU A 622 -58.37 33.48 -55.43
N GLU A 623 -59.71 33.52 -55.30
CA GLU A 623 -60.57 33.95 -56.39
C GLU A 623 -60.46 35.46 -56.67
N ILE A 624 -60.33 36.27 -55.62
CA ILE A 624 -60.04 37.71 -55.75
C ILE A 624 -58.67 37.88 -56.43
N ALA A 625 -57.67 37.10 -56.03
CA ALA A 625 -56.35 37.13 -56.66
C ALA A 625 -56.42 36.81 -58.15
N ARG A 626 -57.20 35.79 -58.56
CA ARG A 626 -57.41 35.44 -59.97
C ARG A 626 -58.08 36.55 -60.75
N THR A 627 -59.11 37.16 -60.18
CA THR A 627 -59.84 38.28 -60.78
C THR A 627 -58.91 39.47 -60.97
N GLN A 628 -58.15 39.86 -59.95
CA GLN A 628 -57.17 40.95 -60.05
C GLN A 628 -56.07 40.63 -61.05
N GLY A 629 -55.54 39.39 -61.02
CA GLY A 629 -54.51 38.87 -61.91
C GLY A 629 -54.87 38.87 -63.39
N SER A 630 -56.16 38.93 -63.74
CA SER A 630 -56.60 39.11 -65.14
C SER A 630 -56.27 40.49 -65.71
N SER A 631 -56.19 41.50 -64.84
CA SER A 631 -55.91 42.91 -65.20
C SER A 631 -54.50 43.36 -64.80
N ASP A 632 -54.02 42.87 -63.65
CA ASP A 632 -52.72 43.17 -63.07
C ASP A 632 -52.17 41.91 -62.42
N ILE A 633 -51.30 41.22 -63.15
CA ILE A 633 -50.69 39.95 -62.73
C ILE A 633 -49.85 40.14 -61.45
N ALA A 634 -49.16 41.28 -61.29
CA ALA A 634 -48.32 41.54 -60.12
C ALA A 634 -49.18 41.65 -58.85
N LYS A 635 -50.29 42.40 -58.94
CA LYS A 635 -51.27 42.52 -57.85
C LYS A 635 -51.98 41.20 -57.55
N GLY A 636 -52.30 40.40 -58.58
CA GLY A 636 -52.83 39.04 -58.41
C GLY A 636 -51.88 38.12 -57.64
N ILE A 637 -50.58 38.14 -57.94
CA ILE A 637 -49.56 37.37 -57.19
C ILE A 637 -49.50 37.82 -55.72
N GLU A 638 -49.53 39.12 -55.44
CA GLU A 638 -49.52 39.66 -54.07
C GLU A 638 -50.71 39.15 -53.26
N THR A 639 -51.91 39.22 -53.83
CA THR A 639 -53.14 38.73 -53.20
C THR A 639 -53.13 37.21 -53.01
N ALA A 640 -52.67 36.43 -54.00
CA ALA A 640 -52.58 34.97 -53.87
C ALA A 640 -51.59 34.51 -52.78
N ARG A 641 -50.56 35.32 -52.47
CA ARG A 641 -49.62 35.04 -51.37
C ARG A 641 -50.27 35.16 -49.99
N LEU A 642 -51.40 35.85 -49.89
CA LEU A 642 -52.16 35.97 -48.65
C LEU A 642 -52.91 34.67 -48.29
N VAL A 643 -53.01 33.70 -49.22
CA VAL A 643 -53.63 32.41 -48.93
C VAL A 643 -52.75 31.62 -47.92
N PRO A 644 -53.28 31.22 -46.75
CA PRO A 644 -52.49 30.61 -45.69
C PRO A 644 -52.19 29.13 -45.96
N ARG A 645 -50.99 28.69 -45.51
CA ARG A 645 -50.46 27.33 -45.70
C ARG A 645 -51.35 26.20 -45.19
N GLY A 646 -52.11 26.45 -44.14
CA GLY A 646 -52.99 25.46 -43.52
C GLY A 646 -54.34 25.27 -44.22
N SER A 647 -54.63 26.05 -45.26
CA SER A 647 -55.91 26.00 -45.97
C SER A 647 -55.89 25.07 -47.19
N ALA A 648 -57.07 24.56 -47.55
CA ALA A 648 -57.26 23.77 -48.77
C ALA A 648 -56.95 24.56 -50.06
N ALA A 649 -57.02 25.89 -50.04
CA ALA A 649 -56.77 26.74 -51.21
C ALA A 649 -55.27 26.97 -51.50
N TYR A 650 -54.38 26.64 -50.56
CA TYR A 650 -52.98 27.03 -50.62
C TYR A 650 -52.23 26.45 -51.82
N SER A 651 -52.39 25.16 -52.10
CA SER A 651 -51.70 24.50 -53.22
C SER A 651 -52.10 25.11 -54.56
N ALA A 652 -53.40 25.34 -54.77
CA ALA A 652 -53.95 25.99 -55.95
C ALA A 652 -53.45 27.44 -56.09
N ALA A 653 -53.31 28.17 -54.97
CA ALA A 653 -52.74 29.52 -54.97
C ALA A 653 -51.27 29.53 -55.39
N GLN A 654 -50.45 28.60 -54.88
CA GLN A 654 -49.04 28.50 -55.25
C GLN A 654 -48.84 28.15 -56.73
N GLU A 655 -49.66 27.26 -57.27
CA GLU A 655 -49.63 26.92 -58.70
C GLU A 655 -50.01 28.10 -59.59
N GLN A 656 -51.03 28.87 -59.18
CA GLN A 656 -51.43 30.10 -59.86
C GLN A 656 -50.30 31.15 -59.85
N ILE A 657 -49.67 31.37 -58.69
CA ILE A 657 -48.51 32.28 -58.55
C ILE A 657 -47.38 31.84 -59.47
N LYS A 658 -47.04 30.55 -59.50
CA LYS A 658 -45.98 30.00 -60.35
C LYS A 658 -46.26 30.28 -61.83
N THR A 659 -47.48 30.05 -62.27
CA THR A 659 -47.91 30.29 -63.66
C THR A 659 -47.78 31.77 -64.04
N TRP A 660 -48.24 32.67 -63.16
CA TRP A 660 -48.12 34.11 -63.37
C TRP A 660 -46.66 34.61 -63.38
N GLN A 661 -45.80 34.07 -62.52
CA GLN A 661 -44.37 34.41 -62.52
C GLN A 661 -43.68 33.98 -63.81
N GLN A 662 -44.04 32.83 -64.38
CA GLN A 662 -43.54 32.36 -65.67
C GLN A 662 -44.01 33.25 -66.82
N PHE A 663 -45.23 33.81 -66.73
CA PHE A 663 -45.74 34.74 -67.74
C PHE A 663 -45.07 36.12 -67.67
N LEU A 664 -44.75 36.62 -66.46
CA LEU A 664 -44.05 37.90 -66.27
C LEU A 664 -42.56 37.82 -66.63
N ASN A 665 -41.94 36.65 -66.47
CA ASN A 665 -40.55 36.37 -66.84
C ASN A 665 -40.48 35.12 -67.74
N PRO A 666 -40.87 35.22 -69.02
CA PRO A 666 -40.73 34.10 -69.96
C PRO A 666 -39.25 33.76 -70.13
N ALA A 667 -38.91 32.47 -70.13
CA ALA A 667 -37.56 32.02 -70.40
C ALA A 667 -37.08 32.55 -71.78
N PRO A 668 -35.82 33.00 -71.94
CA PRO A 668 -35.31 33.46 -73.22
C PRO A 668 -35.43 32.36 -74.28
N GLN A 669 -36.06 32.67 -75.42
CA GLN A 669 -36.20 31.72 -76.52
C GLN A 669 -34.84 31.40 -77.16
N PRO A 670 -34.54 30.14 -77.49
CA PRO A 670 -33.35 29.79 -78.28
C PRO A 670 -33.43 30.40 -79.69
N GLU A 671 -32.32 30.96 -80.16
CA GLU A 671 -32.10 31.48 -81.52
C GLU A 671 -32.44 30.46 -82.63
N PRO A 672 -32.91 30.92 -83.80
CA PRO A 672 -33.14 30.08 -84.98
C PRO A 672 -31.92 30.00 -85.91
N LEU A 673 -31.76 28.89 -86.64
CA LEU A 673 -31.48 28.89 -88.09
C LEU A 673 -31.86 27.55 -88.76
N LEU A 674 -32.69 27.70 -89.81
CA LEU A 674 -32.89 26.85 -90.99
C LEU A 674 -31.56 26.51 -91.73
N PRO A 675 -31.54 25.67 -92.80
CA PRO A 675 -32.51 24.67 -93.24
C PRO A 675 -31.90 23.31 -93.69
N SER A 676 -32.84 22.37 -93.85
CA SER A 676 -32.90 21.24 -94.77
C SER A 676 -31.95 21.20 -95.98
N LEU A 677 -31.65 19.97 -96.44
CA LEU A 677 -31.93 19.51 -97.81
C LEU A 677 -31.59 18.02 -98.01
N ILE A 678 -32.56 17.29 -98.61
CA ILE A 678 -32.40 16.17 -99.60
C ILE A 678 -32.42 14.74 -99.02
N ASN A 679 -33.17 13.76 -99.52
CA ASN A 679 -34.19 13.68 -100.58
C ASN A 679 -35.00 12.39 -100.37
N THR A 680 -36.23 12.42 -100.86
CA THR A 680 -37.03 11.34 -101.46
C THR A 680 -36.40 9.95 -101.60
N GLN A 681 -37.08 8.93 -101.04
CA GLN A 681 -37.79 7.91 -101.82
C GLN A 681 -38.94 7.32 -101.02
#